data_AF-A0A7C2DK92-F1
#
_entry.id   AF-A0A7C2DK92-F1
#
_cell.length_a   1.000
_cell.length_b   1.000
_cell.length_c   1.000
_cell.angle_alpha   90.00
_cell.angle_beta   90.00
_cell.angle_gamma   90.00
#
_symmetry.space_group_name_H-M   'P 1'
#
loop_
_entity.id
_entity.type
_entity.pdbx_description
1 polymer ?
#
loop_
_entity_poly.entity_id
_entity_poly.type
_entity_poly.pdbx_seq_one_letter_code
_entity_poly.pdbx_strand_id
1 'polypeptide(L)'
;MPAAPSASSPADPATHAPAAPSASLAGRTGTAARSLWLPSALAVLSGLLLFAAFPPLDRGLLAWVALVPLLLAVQGRTPRVAFRLGYLAGWVWFGLLLSWITLFGIATWVVLVAVMALYPGLFAWAVQHLARRRPHAALWLAPLLWTAVEVVRAEGPLAFPWGFLGVSQHRVLPALQLAALGGVHLVSLAVVLGNVLVVTLVRRPVPWRPLVAAGFLLAAGLLVGTWRAGWARPAGPVAAALQPNVPPLLKGDAATRRAQLDRMRELTVRAARDGAALIVFPESAVPVNLFGPGGAVAAVAAWAPERVVVATSLEVGTTAQNSAAVLAGGRVWGRYAKRRLVPFGEAGITPGRWTDPVATPLGRVGVAVCYESAFALPSLRAAQRGAAVLVVVTNDGWFGRSAGPAQHAAFAVVRAVETGRSVVRAANTGISLIVDPLGRVQASLGLDRAGVVRAPLSAPVATPYLRGGWLVAPAALAAALLLLLPLREAVGAVRGDPGLRRLGAALLLPGALVLAGLVPVWARGEPAPLWPPGAGDGGVAAWVLPPAVAAASAAFGVRLAARSALASAALGSAVVLLFGGTLLGAFGRYGIPLRLAPPAAGWGVGGAQLLLAGVAWELWLRGAVFEAARAWRGPAAAVALSALPALLLAGSTTQEAMLWALLTGVLFGLIRWLTGDAVGLALPRAAGFLLLAALPGVRL
;
A
#
# COMPACT_ATOMS: atom_id res chain seq x y z
N MET A 1 30.98 2.49 94.86
CA MET A 1 30.47 3.83 94.52
C MET A 1 29.00 3.69 94.17
N PRO A 2 28.07 4.27 94.95
CA PRO A 2 26.64 4.23 94.66
C PRO A 2 26.26 5.34 93.66
N ALA A 3 25.15 5.11 92.97
CA ALA A 3 24.57 5.97 91.96
C ALA A 3 23.43 6.85 92.52
N ALA A 4 23.18 7.94 91.78
CA ALA A 4 21.96 8.76 91.72
C ALA A 4 21.72 9.78 92.87
N PRO A 5 20.70 10.65 92.76
CA PRO A 5 20.57 11.76 91.79
C PRO A 5 20.22 13.08 92.53
N SER A 6 20.27 14.24 91.86
CA SER A 6 19.59 15.43 92.37
C SER A 6 18.74 16.11 91.29
N ALA A 7 17.46 16.19 91.62
CA ALA A 7 16.43 16.90 90.91
C ALA A 7 16.40 18.38 91.34
N SER A 8 16.03 19.27 90.42
CA SER A 8 14.84 20.14 90.50
C SER A 8 15.02 21.44 89.72
N SER A 9 14.03 21.70 88.86
CA SER A 9 13.76 22.89 88.06
C SER A 9 13.47 24.11 88.95
N PRO A 10 13.60 25.38 88.49
CA PRO A 10 12.50 25.98 87.73
C PRO A 10 12.87 27.05 86.67
N ALA A 11 11.87 27.32 85.82
CA ALA A 11 11.56 28.59 85.15
C ALA A 11 12.30 28.94 83.83
N ASP A 12 11.56 28.74 82.74
CA ASP A 12 11.64 29.49 81.47
C ASP A 12 11.22 30.96 81.70
N PRO A 13 11.73 31.95 80.93
CA PRO A 13 11.10 32.17 79.63
C PRO A 13 12.06 32.65 78.51
N ALA A 14 11.88 32.02 77.35
CA ALA A 14 11.73 32.61 76.02
C ALA A 14 12.89 33.45 75.47
N THR A 15 13.61 32.87 74.49
CA THR A 15 13.84 33.55 73.20
C THR A 15 13.95 32.53 72.07
N HIS A 16 13.28 32.88 70.97
CA HIS A 16 13.03 32.10 69.77
C HIS A 16 14.28 31.80 68.93
N ALA A 17 14.48 30.53 68.58
CA ALA A 17 14.90 30.11 67.24
C ALA A 17 14.26 28.74 66.94
N PRO A 18 13.45 28.60 65.88
CA PRO A 18 12.60 27.43 65.69
C PRO A 18 13.39 26.23 65.14
N ALA A 19 13.24 25.09 65.82
CA ALA A 19 13.56 23.78 65.29
C ALA A 19 12.67 23.47 64.08
N ALA A 20 13.27 22.88 63.05
CA ALA A 20 12.53 22.16 62.01
C ALA A 20 11.68 21.06 62.65
N PRO A 21 10.46 20.85 62.15
CA PRO A 21 10.20 19.51 61.65
C PRO A 21 9.31 19.47 60.40
N SER A 22 9.61 18.47 59.56
CA SER A 22 8.68 17.61 58.84
C SER A 22 7.53 18.23 58.01
N ALA A 23 7.61 17.93 56.71
CA ALA A 23 6.51 17.37 55.91
C ALA A 23 5.12 17.99 56.06
N SER A 24 4.71 18.78 55.07
CA SER A 24 3.50 18.51 54.25
C SER A 24 3.06 19.79 53.51
N LEU A 25 3.79 20.14 52.44
CA LEU A 25 3.21 20.91 51.34
C LEU A 25 3.44 20.17 50.02
N ALA A 26 3.19 18.85 50.07
CA ALA A 26 2.67 18.10 48.94
C ALA A 26 1.24 18.58 48.68
N GLY A 27 1.12 19.66 47.90
CA GLY A 27 -0.17 20.32 47.71
C GLY A 27 -0.30 21.12 46.42
N ARG A 28 0.52 20.85 45.40
CA ARG A 28 0.27 21.31 44.01
C ARG A 28 0.59 20.25 42.95
N THR A 29 0.59 18.96 43.31
CA THR A 29 0.45 17.86 42.34
C THR A 29 -1.02 17.62 42.04
N GLY A 30 -1.71 18.68 41.61
CA GLY A 30 -2.90 18.54 40.78
C GLY A 30 -2.42 18.16 39.39
N THR A 31 -2.10 16.88 39.19
CA THR A 31 -2.05 16.28 37.85
C THR A 31 -3.45 16.36 37.29
N ALA A 32 -3.82 17.53 36.77
CA ALA A 32 -4.90 17.65 35.81
C ALA A 32 -4.59 16.60 34.75
N ALA A 33 -5.43 15.57 34.67
CA ALA A 33 -5.48 14.69 33.52
C ALA A 33 -5.53 15.62 32.30
N ARG A 34 -4.39 15.80 31.61
CA ARG A 34 -4.26 16.84 30.57
C ARG A 34 -5.35 16.55 29.53
N SER A 35 -6.41 17.36 29.54
CA SER A 35 -7.57 17.18 28.66
C SER A 35 -7.08 16.97 27.23
N LEU A 36 -7.43 15.82 26.65
CA LEU A 36 -7.11 15.48 25.27
C LEU A 36 -8.17 16.02 24.30
N TRP A 37 -9.17 16.76 24.78
CA TRP A 37 -10.27 17.22 23.96
C TRP A 37 -9.81 18.14 22.81
N LEU A 38 -9.05 19.20 23.13
CA LEU A 38 -8.53 20.11 22.10
C LEU A 38 -7.54 19.42 21.12
N PRO A 39 -6.53 18.64 21.57
CA PRO A 39 -5.70 17.86 20.66
C PRO A 39 -6.48 16.90 19.75
N SER A 40 -7.51 16.23 20.29
CA SER A 40 -8.37 15.34 19.50
C SER A 40 -9.19 16.12 18.48
N ALA A 41 -9.75 17.28 18.83
CA ALA A 41 -10.47 18.15 17.91
C ALA A 41 -9.56 18.62 16.75
N LEU A 42 -8.31 19.00 17.05
CA LEU A 42 -7.32 19.34 16.01
C LEU A 42 -6.97 18.15 15.13
N ALA A 43 -6.85 16.94 15.68
CA ALA A 43 -6.64 15.73 14.89
C ALA A 43 -7.83 15.44 13.95
N VAL A 44 -9.07 15.60 14.44
CA VAL A 44 -10.28 15.48 13.62
C VAL A 44 -10.29 16.53 12.51
N LEU A 45 -9.99 17.79 12.83
CA LEU A 45 -9.90 18.86 11.83
C LEU A 45 -8.85 18.56 10.75
N SER A 46 -7.69 18.03 11.14
CA SER A 46 -6.68 17.59 10.18
C SER A 46 -7.22 16.51 9.24
N GLY A 47 -7.93 15.51 9.77
CA GLY A 47 -8.57 14.47 8.96
C GLY A 47 -9.62 15.01 7.98
N LEU A 48 -10.42 15.99 8.40
CA LEU A 48 -11.43 16.65 7.55
C LEU A 48 -10.79 17.46 6.43
N LEU A 49 -9.74 18.24 6.73
CA LEU A 49 -9.00 19.01 5.73
C LEU A 49 -8.31 18.10 4.72
N LEU A 50 -7.75 16.97 5.18
CA LEU A 50 -7.16 15.95 4.33
C LEU A 50 -8.22 15.33 3.42
N PHE A 51 -9.42 15.02 3.91
CA PHE A 51 -10.53 14.54 3.07
C PHE A 51 -10.93 15.57 2.01
N ALA A 52 -11.09 16.84 2.41
CA ALA A 52 -11.50 17.91 1.50
C ALA A 52 -10.51 18.19 0.36
N ALA A 53 -9.25 17.80 0.53
CA ALA A 53 -8.23 17.92 -0.51
C ALA A 53 -8.39 16.94 -1.69
N PHE A 54 -9.23 15.90 -1.56
CA PHE A 54 -9.48 14.90 -2.59
C PHE A 54 -10.92 14.94 -3.10
N PRO A 55 -11.21 14.33 -4.27
CA PRO A 55 -12.58 14.12 -4.70
C PRO A 55 -13.41 13.41 -3.61
N PRO A 56 -14.65 13.85 -3.37
CA PRO A 56 -15.46 14.70 -4.27
C PRO A 56 -15.30 16.21 -4.08
N LEU A 57 -14.77 16.68 -2.95
CA LEU A 57 -14.62 18.12 -2.67
C LEU A 57 -13.50 18.75 -3.50
N ASP A 58 -12.44 17.97 -3.70
CA ASP A 58 -11.35 18.20 -4.64
C ASP A 58 -10.65 19.56 -4.52
N ARG A 59 -10.48 20.02 -3.27
CA ARG A 59 -9.82 21.29 -2.93
C ARG A 59 -8.35 21.06 -2.59
N GLY A 60 -7.56 20.66 -3.58
CA GLY A 60 -6.14 20.29 -3.41
C GLY A 60 -5.28 21.30 -2.63
N LEU A 61 -5.60 22.60 -2.69
CA LEU A 61 -4.89 23.63 -1.91
C LEU A 61 -5.01 23.44 -0.38
N LEU A 62 -6.09 22.82 0.11
CA LEU A 62 -6.24 22.53 1.54
C LEU A 62 -5.18 21.55 2.07
N ALA A 63 -4.61 20.69 1.21
CA ALA A 63 -3.54 19.78 1.62
C ALA A 63 -2.31 20.50 2.19
N TRP A 64 -2.05 21.74 1.77
CA TRP A 64 -0.92 22.56 2.22
C TRP A 64 -1.05 23.06 3.66
N VAL A 65 -2.26 22.97 4.24
CA VAL A 65 -2.53 23.33 5.65
C VAL A 65 -3.18 22.19 6.43
N ALA A 66 -3.51 21.07 5.78
CA ALA A 66 -4.28 19.99 6.37
C ALA A 66 -3.57 19.27 7.53
N LEU A 67 -2.24 19.21 7.54
CA LEU A 67 -1.45 18.61 8.63
C LEU A 67 -1.10 19.60 9.74
N VAL A 68 -1.30 20.91 9.54
CA VAL A 68 -1.01 21.94 10.56
C VAL A 68 -1.70 21.62 11.89
N PRO A 69 -3.02 21.34 11.95
CA PRO A 69 -3.68 21.04 13.22
C PRO A 69 -3.10 19.81 13.92
N LEU A 70 -2.81 18.73 13.19
CA LEU A 70 -2.22 17.52 13.76
C LEU A 70 -0.80 17.78 14.29
N LEU A 71 0.04 18.48 13.51
CA LEU A 71 1.39 18.84 13.92
C LEU A 71 1.41 19.80 15.13
N LEU A 72 0.36 20.60 15.33
CA LEU A 72 0.12 21.37 16.56
C LEU A 72 -0.28 20.46 17.72
N ALA A 73 -1.25 19.56 17.51
CA ALA A 73 -1.80 18.68 18.53
C ALA A 73 -0.77 17.72 19.17
N VAL A 74 0.21 17.24 18.39
CA VAL A 74 1.17 16.23 18.85
C VAL A 74 2.38 16.81 19.60
N GLN A 75 2.57 18.13 19.62
CA GLN A 75 3.75 18.76 20.21
C GLN A 75 3.88 18.53 21.71
N GLY A 76 5.11 18.23 22.16
CA GLY A 76 5.42 18.01 23.56
C GLY A 76 4.70 16.78 24.15
N ARG A 77 4.08 15.96 23.31
CA ARG A 77 3.38 14.74 23.71
C ARG A 77 4.30 13.54 23.57
N THR A 78 3.97 12.48 24.29
CA THR A 78 4.66 11.21 24.11
C THR A 78 4.35 10.64 22.72
N PRO A 79 5.26 9.88 22.08
CA PRO A 79 5.02 9.23 20.79
C PRO A 79 3.78 8.33 20.79
N ARG A 80 3.43 7.75 21.95
CA ARG A 80 2.19 6.96 22.10
C ARG A 80 0.94 7.82 21.95
N VAL A 81 0.91 9.01 22.56
CA VAL A 81 -0.22 9.95 22.40
C VAL A 81 -0.25 10.52 20.98
N ALA A 82 0.91 10.84 20.42
CA ALA A 82 1.01 11.30 19.04
C ALA A 82 0.50 10.26 18.04
N PHE A 83 0.84 8.98 18.23
CA PHE A 83 0.30 7.88 17.45
C PHE A 83 -1.23 7.87 17.50
N ARG A 84 -1.84 7.96 18.69
CA ARG A 84 -3.30 7.94 18.86
C ARG A 84 -3.98 9.13 18.16
N LEU A 85 -3.39 10.32 18.23
CA LEU A 85 -3.90 11.51 17.54
C LEU A 85 -3.77 11.38 16.02
N GLY A 86 -2.63 10.91 15.52
CA GLY A 86 -2.46 10.62 14.09
C GLY A 86 -3.42 9.53 13.61
N TYR A 87 -3.61 8.49 14.40
CA TYR A 87 -4.55 7.40 14.12
C TYR A 87 -6.00 7.92 14.07
N LEU A 88 -6.41 8.79 14.99
CA LEU A 88 -7.72 9.45 14.94
C LEU A 88 -7.89 10.31 13.68
N ALA A 89 -6.90 11.13 13.34
CA ALA A 89 -6.91 11.90 12.09
C ALA A 89 -7.03 10.98 10.86
N GLY A 90 -6.33 9.85 10.87
CA GLY A 90 -6.39 8.82 9.84
C GLY A 90 -7.77 8.16 9.73
N TRP A 91 -8.44 7.86 10.84
CA TRP A 91 -9.81 7.33 10.85
C TRP A 91 -10.80 8.30 10.19
N VAL A 92 -10.73 9.58 10.55
CA VAL A 92 -11.60 10.60 9.95
C VAL A 92 -11.30 10.75 8.46
N TRP A 93 -10.03 10.86 8.09
CA TRP A 93 -9.63 11.03 6.70
C TRP A 93 -10.00 9.83 5.83
N PHE A 94 -9.52 8.63 6.16
CA PHE A 94 -9.73 7.44 5.35
C PHE A 94 -11.16 6.93 5.44
N GLY A 95 -11.85 7.11 6.58
CA GLY A 95 -13.26 6.79 6.71
C GLY A 95 -14.12 7.52 5.67
N LEU A 96 -13.86 8.81 5.49
CA LEU A 96 -14.55 9.63 4.49
C LEU A 96 -14.03 9.40 3.06
N LEU A 97 -12.71 9.38 2.88
CA LEU A 97 -12.06 9.23 1.57
C LEU A 97 -12.42 7.90 0.90
N LEU A 98 -12.47 6.82 1.69
CA LEU A 98 -12.72 5.45 1.23
C LEU A 98 -14.16 5.01 1.49
N SER A 99 -15.09 5.93 1.75
CA SER A 99 -16.51 5.60 2.01
C SER A 99 -17.15 4.77 0.89
N TRP A 100 -16.66 4.88 -0.34
CA TRP A 100 -17.09 4.07 -1.49
C TRP A 100 -16.76 2.57 -1.34
N ILE A 101 -15.83 2.17 -0.46
CA ILE A 101 -15.54 0.76 -0.16
C ILE A 101 -16.72 0.08 0.53
N THR A 102 -17.65 0.83 1.14
CA THR A 102 -18.86 0.26 1.76
C THR A 102 -19.71 -0.54 0.77
N LEU A 103 -19.60 -0.27 -0.54
CA LEU A 103 -20.20 -1.09 -1.60
C LEU A 103 -19.73 -2.56 -1.53
N PHE A 104 -18.47 -2.79 -1.13
CA PHE A 104 -17.88 -4.12 -0.93
C PHE A 104 -18.08 -4.68 0.50
N GLY A 105 -18.81 -3.95 1.36
CA GLY A 105 -19.15 -4.34 2.71
C GLY A 105 -18.55 -3.43 3.80
N ILE A 106 -19.35 -3.16 4.84
CA ILE A 106 -18.97 -2.31 5.97
C ILE A 106 -17.76 -2.88 6.71
N ALA A 107 -17.70 -4.20 6.92
CA ALA A 107 -16.56 -4.84 7.59
C ALA A 107 -15.24 -4.61 6.84
N THR A 108 -15.24 -4.79 5.51
CA THR A 108 -14.10 -4.53 4.62
C THR A 108 -13.65 -3.07 4.74
N TRP A 109 -14.61 -2.14 4.71
CA TRP A 109 -14.34 -0.71 4.88
C TRP A 109 -13.71 -0.40 6.24
N VAL A 110 -14.29 -0.88 7.35
CA VAL A 110 -13.77 -0.66 8.71
C VAL A 110 -12.34 -1.17 8.84
N VAL A 111 -12.07 -2.39 8.36
CA VAL A 111 -10.72 -3.00 8.44
C VAL A 111 -9.72 -2.21 7.60
N LEU A 112 -10.08 -1.85 6.35
CA LEU A 112 -9.20 -1.08 5.49
C LEU A 112 -8.90 0.31 6.09
N VAL A 113 -9.90 1.00 6.62
CA VAL A 113 -9.73 2.30 7.28
C VAL A 113 -8.84 2.17 8.51
N ALA A 114 -9.03 1.13 9.33
CA ALA A 114 -8.17 0.85 10.49
C ALA A 114 -6.70 0.69 10.08
N VAL A 115 -6.43 -0.09 9.02
CA VAL A 115 -5.07 -0.28 8.50
C VAL A 115 -4.52 1.02 7.91
N MET A 116 -5.31 1.75 7.12
CA MET A 116 -4.89 3.01 6.51
C MET A 116 -4.63 4.12 7.56
N ALA A 117 -5.37 4.12 8.66
CA ALA A 117 -5.17 5.04 9.77
C ALA A 117 -3.84 4.81 10.52
N LEU A 118 -3.24 3.62 10.42
CA LEU A 118 -1.91 3.36 10.99
C LEU A 118 -0.85 4.28 10.38
N TYR A 119 -0.97 4.66 9.11
CA TYR A 119 0.04 5.45 8.41
C TYR A 119 0.17 6.88 8.98
N PRO A 120 -0.91 7.70 9.10
CA PRO A 120 -0.85 8.97 9.83
C PRO A 120 -0.46 8.81 11.31
N GLY A 121 -0.86 7.72 11.96
CA GLY A 121 -0.43 7.38 13.32
C GLY A 121 1.09 7.16 13.43
N LEU A 122 1.67 6.37 12.52
CA LEU A 122 3.11 6.10 12.43
C LEU A 122 3.90 7.37 12.10
N PHE A 123 3.37 8.22 11.21
CA PHE A 123 3.94 9.53 10.93
C PHE A 123 4.01 10.40 12.19
N ALA A 124 2.88 10.57 12.89
CA ALA A 124 2.82 11.37 14.10
C ALA A 124 3.72 10.81 15.22
N TRP A 125 3.76 9.48 15.36
CA TRP A 125 4.69 8.79 16.23
C TRP A 125 6.14 9.08 15.88
N ALA A 126 6.53 8.96 14.61
CA ALA A 126 7.89 9.12 14.14
C ALA A 126 8.39 10.56 14.37
N VAL A 127 7.54 11.56 14.09
CA VAL A 127 7.83 12.97 14.36
C VAL A 127 8.11 13.18 15.85
N GLN A 128 7.26 12.69 16.76
CA GLN A 128 7.50 12.86 18.19
C GLN A 128 8.62 11.97 18.75
N HIS A 129 8.84 10.80 18.18
CA HIS A 129 9.96 9.93 18.54
C HIS A 129 11.28 10.62 18.23
N LEU A 130 11.41 11.21 17.04
CA LEU A 130 12.56 12.01 16.66
C LEU A 130 12.69 13.29 17.49
N ALA A 131 11.57 13.94 17.82
CA ALA A 131 11.56 15.17 18.62
C ALA A 131 12.15 14.98 20.03
N ARG A 132 12.05 13.77 20.61
CA ARG A 132 12.70 13.46 21.90
C ARG A 132 14.22 13.53 21.84
N ARG A 133 14.82 13.20 20.69
CA ARG A 133 16.28 13.20 20.48
C ARG A 133 16.75 14.50 19.82
N ARG A 134 15.93 15.08 18.95
CA ARG A 134 16.25 16.25 18.12
C ARG A 134 15.03 17.18 18.01
N PRO A 135 14.68 17.92 19.09
CA PRO A 135 13.43 18.68 19.17
C PRO A 135 13.28 19.74 18.08
N HIS A 136 14.37 20.40 17.70
CA HIS A 136 14.36 21.43 16.66
C HIS A 136 14.33 20.85 15.23
N ALA A 137 14.96 19.69 14.99
CA ALA A 137 15.07 19.11 13.66
C ALA A 137 13.86 18.25 13.26
N ALA A 138 13.15 17.67 14.24
CA ALA A 138 12.09 16.70 13.97
C ALA A 138 10.94 17.25 13.11
N LEU A 139 10.59 18.53 13.30
CA LEU A 139 9.56 19.19 12.48
C LEU A 139 10.04 19.37 11.03
N TRP A 140 11.28 19.82 10.82
CA TRP A 140 11.86 20.01 9.48
C TRP A 140 12.10 18.68 8.74
N LEU A 141 12.21 17.58 9.47
CA LEU A 141 12.34 16.23 8.91
C LEU A 141 10.98 15.55 8.68
N ALA A 142 9.86 16.16 9.10
CA ALA A 142 8.51 15.61 8.88
C ALA A 142 8.19 15.31 7.39
N PRO A 143 8.59 16.13 6.40
CA PRO A 143 8.35 15.81 4.99
C PRO A 143 8.97 14.48 4.55
N LEU A 144 10.17 14.15 5.05
CA LEU A 144 10.83 12.86 4.78
C LEU A 144 10.09 11.71 5.46
N LEU A 145 9.67 11.91 6.72
CA LEU A 145 8.92 10.89 7.48
C LEU A 145 7.55 10.59 6.84
N TRP A 146 6.83 11.61 6.36
CA TRP A 146 5.58 11.42 5.65
C TRP A 146 5.79 10.65 4.34
N THR A 147 6.78 11.05 3.56
CA THR A 147 7.12 10.39 2.30
C THR A 147 7.47 8.92 2.53
N ALA A 148 8.25 8.61 3.56
CA ALA A 148 8.57 7.22 3.92
C ALA A 148 7.33 6.39 4.24
N VAL A 149 6.36 6.96 4.96
CA VAL A 149 5.08 6.30 5.28
C VAL A 149 4.25 6.05 4.01
N GLU A 150 4.20 7.00 3.07
CA GLU A 150 3.54 6.81 1.77
C GLU A 150 4.21 5.71 0.94
N VAL A 151 5.54 5.67 0.91
CA VAL A 151 6.30 4.62 0.21
C VAL A 151 5.98 3.26 0.81
N VAL A 152 6.03 3.10 2.13
CA VAL A 152 5.67 1.84 2.79
C VAL A 152 4.24 1.41 2.45
N ARG A 153 3.30 2.36 2.35
CA ARG A 153 1.90 2.09 1.94
C ARG A 153 1.76 1.63 0.50
N ALA A 154 2.73 1.96 -0.37
CA ALA A 154 2.75 1.66 -1.80
C ALA A 154 3.40 0.31 -2.14
N GLU A 155 4.08 -0.31 -1.17
CA GLU A 155 4.86 -1.53 -1.35
C GLU A 155 4.16 -2.81 -0.86
N GLY A 156 4.52 -3.93 -1.48
CA GLY A 156 4.03 -5.25 -1.14
C GLY A 156 2.65 -5.59 -1.73
N PRO A 157 2.08 -6.74 -1.33
CA PRO A 157 0.84 -7.24 -1.92
C PRO A 157 -0.42 -6.53 -1.41
N LEU A 158 -0.42 -6.04 -0.16
CA LEU A 158 -1.52 -5.24 0.41
C LEU A 158 -1.47 -3.77 0.00
N ALA A 159 -0.52 -3.39 -0.86
CA ALA A 159 -0.26 -1.98 -1.05
C ALA A 159 -1.46 -1.28 -1.67
N PHE A 160 -1.74 -0.10 -1.12
CA PHE A 160 -2.93 0.68 -1.40
C PHE A 160 -2.57 2.16 -1.46
N PRO A 161 -2.14 2.68 -2.63
CA PRO A 161 -1.58 4.02 -2.79
C PRO A 161 -2.62 5.16 -2.71
N TRP A 162 -3.86 4.87 -2.33
CA TRP A 162 -4.91 5.88 -2.19
C TRP A 162 -4.57 6.92 -1.13
N GLY A 163 -4.94 8.17 -1.41
CA GLY A 163 -4.69 9.30 -0.51
C GLY A 163 -3.22 9.74 -0.45
N PHE A 164 -2.42 9.56 -1.49
CA PHE A 164 -1.13 10.26 -1.57
C PHE A 164 -1.35 11.77 -1.64
N LEU A 165 -0.67 12.54 -0.79
CA LEU A 165 -0.81 14.00 -0.79
C LEU A 165 -0.44 14.61 -2.14
N GLY A 166 0.54 14.07 -2.83
CA GLY A 166 0.89 14.51 -4.17
C GLY A 166 -0.25 14.39 -5.19
N VAL A 167 -1.12 13.39 -5.05
CA VAL A 167 -2.29 13.20 -5.96
C VAL A 167 -3.35 14.27 -5.74
N SER A 168 -3.47 14.83 -4.53
CA SER A 168 -4.37 15.97 -4.27
C SER A 168 -4.03 17.20 -5.14
N GLN A 169 -2.79 17.28 -5.64
CA GLN A 169 -2.33 18.39 -6.49
C GLN A 169 -2.61 18.17 -7.97
N HIS A 170 -3.38 17.16 -8.37
CA HIS A 170 -3.63 16.85 -9.79
C HIS A 170 -4.24 18.02 -10.60
N ARG A 171 -4.91 18.98 -9.95
CA ARG A 171 -5.43 20.23 -10.57
C ARG A 171 -4.53 21.45 -10.36
N VAL A 172 -3.53 21.35 -9.48
CA VAL A 172 -2.61 22.46 -9.13
C VAL A 172 -1.33 22.27 -9.94
N LEU A 173 -1.40 22.58 -11.25
CA LEU A 173 -0.33 22.28 -12.21
C LEU A 173 1.07 22.73 -11.77
N PRO A 174 1.29 23.93 -11.19
CA PRO A 174 2.61 24.33 -10.71
C PRO A 174 3.22 23.37 -9.70
N ALA A 175 2.44 22.95 -8.70
CA ALA A 175 2.89 21.99 -7.70
C ALA A 175 3.06 20.59 -8.29
N LEU A 176 2.14 20.18 -9.18
CA LEU A 176 2.19 18.88 -9.82
C LEU A 176 3.45 18.68 -10.67
N GLN A 177 4.00 19.73 -11.28
CA GLN A 177 5.23 19.62 -12.08
C GLN A 177 6.44 19.11 -11.30
N LEU A 178 6.45 19.20 -9.97
CA LEU A 178 7.49 18.56 -9.16
C LEU A 178 7.53 17.02 -9.36
N ALA A 179 6.41 16.41 -9.78
CA ALA A 179 6.37 15.00 -10.12
C ALA A 179 7.29 14.64 -11.30
N ALA A 180 7.54 15.57 -12.23
CA ALA A 180 8.50 15.38 -13.31
C ALA A 180 9.96 15.31 -12.81
N LEU A 181 10.23 15.82 -11.59
CA LEU A 181 11.56 15.79 -10.98
C LEU A 181 11.75 14.58 -10.08
N GLY A 182 10.78 14.27 -9.21
CA GLY A 182 10.94 13.27 -8.15
C GLY A 182 9.73 12.37 -7.92
N GLY A 183 8.78 12.35 -8.85
CA GLY A 183 7.56 11.59 -8.74
C GLY A 183 6.54 12.24 -7.80
N VAL A 184 5.38 11.59 -7.67
CA VAL A 184 4.31 11.99 -6.75
C VAL A 184 4.79 12.21 -5.31
N HIS A 185 5.80 11.45 -4.88
CA HIS A 185 6.40 11.55 -3.56
C HIS A 185 7.15 12.87 -3.33
N LEU A 186 7.76 13.47 -4.36
CA LEU A 186 8.35 14.81 -4.23
C LEU A 186 7.26 15.88 -4.08
N VAL A 187 6.11 15.71 -4.73
CA VAL A 187 4.95 16.59 -4.55
C VAL A 187 4.42 16.45 -3.11
N SER A 188 4.25 15.22 -2.60
CA SER A 188 3.88 14.99 -1.20
C SER A 188 4.87 15.65 -0.23
N LEU A 189 6.17 15.51 -0.47
CA LEU A 189 7.22 16.14 0.33
C LEU A 189 7.07 17.67 0.34
N ALA A 190 6.85 18.30 -0.81
CA ALA A 190 6.64 19.74 -0.91
C ALA A 190 5.37 20.20 -0.16
N VAL A 191 4.26 19.47 -0.28
CA VAL A 191 3.00 19.75 0.43
C VAL A 191 3.21 19.71 1.95
N VAL A 192 3.91 18.69 2.45
CA VAL A 192 4.22 18.57 3.89
C VAL A 192 5.19 19.66 4.33
N LEU A 193 6.15 20.05 3.49
CA LEU A 193 7.03 21.19 3.76
C LEU A 193 6.23 22.48 3.92
N GLY A 194 5.21 22.72 3.10
CA GLY A 194 4.27 23.84 3.28
C GLY A 194 3.58 23.83 4.63
N ASN A 195 3.09 22.66 5.08
CA ASN A 195 2.50 22.51 6.41
C ASN A 195 3.53 22.83 7.52
N VAL A 196 4.78 22.39 7.36
CA VAL A 196 5.88 22.69 8.30
C VAL A 196 6.18 24.19 8.35
N LEU A 197 6.20 24.88 7.21
CA LEU A 197 6.39 26.34 7.14
C LEU A 197 5.28 27.06 7.92
N VAL A 198 4.01 26.68 7.71
CA VAL A 198 2.87 27.27 8.43
C VAL A 198 2.95 27.00 9.93
N VAL A 199 3.23 25.76 10.35
CA VAL A 199 3.43 25.42 11.77
C VAL A 199 4.56 26.25 12.38
N THR A 200 5.65 26.45 11.65
CA THR A 200 6.81 27.21 12.11
C THR A 200 6.49 28.70 12.28
N LEU A 201 5.71 29.29 11.37
CA LEU A 201 5.26 30.69 11.45
C LEU A 201 4.32 30.94 12.64
N VAL A 202 3.46 29.97 12.94
CA VAL A 202 2.53 30.04 14.08
C VAL A 202 3.27 29.92 15.42
N ARG A 203 4.40 29.20 15.46
CA ARG A 203 5.21 29.07 16.68
C ARG A 203 6.11 30.28 16.88
N ARG A 204 6.16 30.80 18.12
CA ARG A 204 7.15 31.81 18.54
C ARG A 204 8.12 31.20 19.56
N PRO A 205 9.43 31.54 19.52
CA PRO A 205 10.12 32.33 18.49
C PRO A 205 10.32 31.56 17.16
N VAL A 206 10.41 32.30 16.05
CA VAL A 206 10.52 31.72 14.69
C VAL A 206 11.99 31.51 14.30
N PRO A 207 12.41 30.30 13.91
CA PRO A 207 13.73 30.08 13.34
C PRO A 207 13.76 30.61 11.89
N TRP A 208 14.19 31.87 11.70
CA TRP A 208 14.08 32.57 10.40
C TRP A 208 14.95 31.96 9.29
N ARG A 209 16.16 31.48 9.58
CA ARG A 209 17.06 30.89 8.57
C ARG A 209 16.47 29.67 7.85
N PRO A 210 16.05 28.58 8.53
CA PRO A 210 15.45 27.44 7.86
C PRO A 210 14.10 27.78 7.22
N LEU A 211 13.35 28.73 7.79
CA LEU A 211 12.10 29.23 7.20
C LEU A 211 12.34 29.88 5.84
N VAL A 212 13.29 30.82 5.75
CA VAL A 212 13.63 31.52 4.49
C VAL A 212 14.16 30.52 3.47
N ALA A 213 15.06 29.62 3.87
CA ALA A 213 15.62 28.61 2.95
C ALA A 213 14.53 27.68 2.40
N ALA A 214 13.68 27.12 3.26
CA ALA A 214 12.59 26.23 2.83
C ALA A 214 11.51 26.96 2.02
N GLY A 215 11.18 28.20 2.40
CA GLY A 215 10.26 29.05 1.64
C GLY A 215 10.80 29.37 0.25
N PHE A 216 12.08 29.71 0.14
CA PHE A 216 12.75 29.95 -1.14
C PHE A 216 12.77 28.69 -2.01
N LEU A 217 13.16 27.54 -1.47
CA LEU A 217 13.17 26.27 -2.22
C LEU A 217 11.78 25.88 -2.73
N LEU A 218 10.75 26.06 -1.90
CA LEU A 218 9.38 25.80 -2.29
C LEU A 218 8.93 26.77 -3.39
N ALA A 219 9.17 28.07 -3.22
CA ALA A 219 8.83 29.09 -4.21
C ALA A 219 9.55 28.85 -5.55
N ALA A 220 10.85 28.54 -5.51
CA ALA A 220 11.63 28.19 -6.70
C ALA A 220 11.06 26.94 -7.40
N GLY A 221 10.70 25.90 -6.64
CA GLY A 221 10.06 24.71 -7.18
C GLY A 221 8.72 25.00 -7.88
N LEU A 222 7.86 25.83 -7.27
CA LEU A 222 6.59 26.24 -7.86
C LEU A 222 6.77 27.16 -9.08
N LEU A 223 7.79 28.02 -9.08
CA LEU A 223 8.12 28.87 -10.22
C LEU A 223 8.61 28.04 -11.41
N VAL A 224 9.54 27.11 -11.17
CA VAL A 224 9.99 26.14 -12.18
C VAL A 224 8.81 25.31 -12.69
N GLY A 225 7.91 24.89 -11.80
CA GLY A 225 6.70 24.19 -12.18
C GLY A 225 5.76 25.02 -13.06
N THR A 226 5.57 26.30 -12.73
CA THR A 226 4.77 27.24 -13.52
C THR A 226 5.37 27.43 -14.92
N TRP A 227 6.67 27.65 -14.99
CA TRP A 227 7.38 27.79 -16.26
C TRP A 227 7.31 26.51 -17.11
N ARG A 228 7.56 25.35 -16.49
CA ARG A 228 7.52 24.05 -17.16
C ARG A 228 6.12 23.70 -17.65
N ALA A 229 5.08 24.12 -16.94
CA ALA A 229 3.70 23.93 -17.41
C ALA A 229 3.50 24.52 -18.82
N GLY A 230 4.24 25.53 -19.26
CA GLY A 230 4.11 26.10 -20.61
C GLY A 230 4.66 25.25 -21.78
N TRP A 231 5.33 24.13 -21.52
CA TRP A 231 6.22 23.50 -22.51
C TRP A 231 5.58 22.64 -23.61
N ALA A 232 4.38 22.09 -23.39
CA ALA A 232 3.76 21.14 -24.30
C ALA A 232 2.64 21.80 -25.11
N ARG A 233 2.62 21.54 -26.43
CA ARG A 233 1.54 21.92 -27.32
C ARG A 233 0.95 20.67 -27.97
N PRO A 234 -0.39 20.54 -28.05
CA PRO A 234 -1.02 19.43 -28.76
C PRO A 234 -0.78 19.60 -30.27
N ALA A 235 -0.06 18.66 -30.88
CA ALA A 235 0.29 18.73 -32.30
C ALA A 235 0.41 17.34 -32.96
N GLY A 236 0.19 16.26 -32.21
CA GLY A 236 0.31 14.89 -32.69
C GLY A 236 -1.01 14.30 -33.18
N PRO A 237 -1.01 12.99 -33.51
CA PRO A 237 -2.20 12.29 -33.97
C PRO A 237 -3.32 12.30 -32.92
N VAL A 238 -4.57 12.29 -33.38
CA VAL A 238 -5.74 12.25 -32.50
C VAL A 238 -5.87 10.87 -31.87
N ALA A 239 -6.01 10.83 -30.54
CA ALA A 239 -6.38 9.63 -29.80
C ALA A 239 -7.85 9.67 -29.39
N ALA A 240 -8.45 8.50 -29.23
CA ALA A 240 -9.81 8.29 -28.78
C ALA A 240 -9.86 7.30 -27.62
N ALA A 241 -10.52 7.68 -26.53
CA ALA A 241 -10.91 6.78 -25.44
C ALA A 241 -12.40 6.46 -25.56
N LEU A 242 -12.74 5.17 -25.66
CA LEU A 242 -14.11 4.70 -25.80
C LEU A 242 -14.75 4.48 -24.43
N GLN A 243 -16.01 4.89 -24.29
CA GLN A 243 -16.80 4.71 -23.08
C GLN A 243 -18.19 4.15 -23.47
N PRO A 244 -18.39 2.83 -23.44
CA PRO A 244 -19.63 2.21 -23.88
C PRO A 244 -20.75 2.29 -22.84
N ASN A 245 -20.42 2.59 -21.57
CA ASN A 245 -21.36 2.69 -20.45
C ASN A 245 -22.14 1.39 -20.18
N VAL A 246 -21.46 0.25 -20.14
CA VAL A 246 -22.09 -1.05 -19.89
C VAL A 246 -21.87 -1.44 -18.42
N PRO A 247 -22.92 -1.59 -17.59
CA PRO A 247 -22.76 -2.00 -16.20
C PRO A 247 -21.97 -3.33 -16.07
N PRO A 248 -20.98 -3.43 -15.16
CA PRO A 248 -20.15 -4.64 -15.02
C PRO A 248 -20.97 -5.91 -14.78
N LEU A 249 -22.04 -5.81 -13.99
CA LEU A 249 -22.90 -6.94 -13.60
C LEU A 249 -23.67 -7.56 -14.77
N LEU A 250 -23.84 -6.83 -15.88
CA LEU A 250 -24.58 -7.32 -17.05
C LEU A 250 -23.69 -8.00 -18.08
N LYS A 251 -22.35 -7.95 -17.93
CA LYS A 251 -21.40 -8.46 -18.94
C LYS A 251 -21.39 -9.99 -19.12
N GLY A 252 -22.07 -10.75 -18.25
CA GLY A 252 -22.17 -12.21 -18.32
C GLY A 252 -23.32 -12.78 -19.16
N ASP A 253 -24.35 -11.97 -19.45
CA ASP A 253 -25.53 -12.42 -20.19
C ASP A 253 -25.29 -12.47 -21.72
N ALA A 254 -25.74 -13.53 -22.39
CA ALA A 254 -25.46 -13.77 -23.80
C ALA A 254 -26.05 -12.71 -24.74
N ALA A 255 -27.25 -12.18 -24.43
CA ALA A 255 -27.86 -11.10 -25.20
C ALA A 255 -27.08 -9.79 -24.98
N THR A 256 -26.65 -9.53 -23.75
CA THR A 256 -25.83 -8.39 -23.38
C THR A 256 -24.44 -8.42 -24.01
N ARG A 257 -23.83 -9.62 -24.18
CA ARG A 257 -22.52 -9.76 -24.85
C ARG A 257 -22.55 -9.29 -26.30
N ARG A 258 -23.58 -9.67 -27.07
CA ARG A 258 -23.74 -9.21 -28.46
C ARG A 258 -23.95 -7.70 -28.53
N ALA A 259 -24.87 -7.18 -27.73
CA ALA A 259 -25.14 -5.73 -27.67
C ALA A 259 -23.87 -4.92 -27.31
N GLN A 260 -23.05 -5.42 -26.37
CA GLN A 260 -21.78 -4.79 -26.02
C GLN A 260 -20.76 -4.84 -27.17
N LEU A 261 -20.65 -5.96 -27.88
CA LEU A 261 -19.77 -6.06 -29.06
C LEU A 261 -20.20 -5.10 -30.16
N ASP A 262 -21.50 -5.03 -30.47
CA ASP A 262 -22.05 -4.11 -31.47
C ASP A 262 -21.80 -2.66 -31.08
N ARG A 263 -22.01 -2.31 -29.81
CA ARG A 263 -21.72 -0.97 -29.30
C ARG A 263 -20.24 -0.62 -29.39
N MET A 264 -19.35 -1.56 -29.06
CA MET A 264 -17.90 -1.35 -29.19
C MET A 264 -17.48 -1.18 -30.65
N ARG A 265 -18.06 -1.96 -31.57
CA ARG A 265 -17.86 -1.80 -33.02
C ARG A 265 -18.31 -0.43 -33.49
N GLU A 266 -19.51 0.01 -33.13
CA GLU A 266 -20.06 1.32 -33.49
C GLU A 266 -19.15 2.45 -33.02
N LEU A 267 -18.74 2.44 -31.74
CA LEU A 267 -17.85 3.46 -31.18
C LEU A 267 -16.46 3.45 -31.83
N THR A 268 -15.95 2.28 -32.19
CA THR A 268 -14.65 2.12 -32.87
C THR A 268 -14.69 2.69 -34.28
N VAL A 269 -15.71 2.32 -35.08
CA VAL A 269 -15.91 2.83 -36.44
C VAL A 269 -16.12 4.34 -36.41
N ARG A 270 -16.94 4.83 -35.47
CA ARG A 270 -17.14 6.27 -35.27
C ARG A 270 -15.83 6.98 -34.97
N ALA A 271 -15.04 6.50 -34.00
CA ALA A 271 -13.76 7.11 -33.65
C ALA A 271 -12.77 7.12 -34.84
N ALA A 272 -12.73 6.04 -35.62
CA ALA A 272 -11.87 5.93 -36.81
C ALA A 272 -12.28 6.90 -37.93
N ARG A 273 -13.59 7.04 -38.19
CA ARG A 273 -14.18 8.02 -39.12
C ARG A 273 -13.88 9.46 -38.67
N ASP A 274 -13.93 9.67 -37.36
CA ASP A 274 -13.67 10.93 -36.67
C ASP A 274 -12.16 11.31 -36.59
N GLY A 275 -11.30 10.59 -37.31
CA GLY A 275 -9.87 10.90 -37.47
C GLY A 275 -8.96 10.36 -36.36
N ALA A 276 -9.45 9.53 -35.44
CA ALA A 276 -8.60 8.96 -34.39
C ALA A 276 -7.61 7.95 -34.97
N ALA A 277 -6.32 8.18 -34.74
CA ALA A 277 -5.25 7.27 -35.11
C ALA A 277 -5.02 6.18 -34.05
N LEU A 278 -5.22 6.52 -32.77
CA LEU A 278 -5.16 5.60 -31.63
C LEU A 278 -6.54 5.48 -30.99
N ILE A 279 -7.08 4.27 -30.89
CA ILE A 279 -8.39 3.98 -30.29
C ILE A 279 -8.19 3.04 -29.10
N VAL A 280 -8.65 3.45 -27.91
CA VAL A 280 -8.43 2.73 -26.65
C VAL A 280 -9.76 2.27 -26.07
N PHE A 281 -9.88 0.97 -25.85
CA PHE A 281 -11.05 0.36 -25.22
C PHE A 281 -10.93 0.41 -23.69
N PRO A 282 -12.04 0.46 -22.94
CA PRO A 282 -11.99 0.31 -21.49
C PRO A 282 -11.64 -1.13 -21.10
N GLU A 283 -11.46 -1.44 -19.81
CA GLU A 283 -11.12 -2.79 -19.34
C GLU A 283 -12.27 -3.80 -19.56
N SER A 284 -11.90 -5.00 -20.01
CA SER A 284 -12.84 -6.09 -20.36
C SER A 284 -13.98 -5.60 -21.27
N ALA A 285 -13.63 -4.83 -22.29
CA ALA A 285 -14.58 -4.24 -23.23
C ALA A 285 -15.08 -5.25 -24.28
N VAL A 286 -14.25 -6.25 -24.61
CA VAL A 286 -14.63 -7.39 -25.45
C VAL A 286 -15.03 -8.51 -24.49
N PRO A 287 -16.33 -8.85 -24.38
CA PRO A 287 -16.83 -9.80 -23.38
C PRO A 287 -16.67 -11.27 -23.81
N VAL A 288 -15.65 -11.54 -24.62
CA VAL A 288 -15.23 -12.86 -25.11
C VAL A 288 -13.69 -12.88 -25.17
N ASN A 289 -13.09 -14.06 -25.22
CA ASN A 289 -11.65 -14.20 -25.43
C ASN A 289 -11.25 -13.52 -26.74
N LEU A 290 -10.21 -12.69 -26.70
CA LEU A 290 -9.56 -12.16 -27.90
C LEU A 290 -8.68 -13.25 -28.53
N PHE A 291 -7.99 -14.04 -27.71
CA PHE A 291 -6.98 -14.99 -28.17
C PHE A 291 -7.48 -16.44 -28.12
N GLY A 292 -6.73 -17.34 -28.76
CA GLY A 292 -7.04 -18.78 -28.80
C GLY A 292 -8.06 -19.18 -29.86
N PRO A 293 -8.43 -20.47 -29.94
CA PRO A 293 -9.40 -20.97 -30.91
C PRO A 293 -10.76 -20.27 -30.75
N GLY A 294 -11.28 -19.71 -31.85
CA GLY A 294 -12.54 -18.94 -31.83
C GLY A 294 -12.45 -17.55 -31.20
N GLY A 295 -11.25 -17.06 -30.87
CA GLY A 295 -11.04 -15.73 -30.30
C GLY A 295 -11.42 -14.60 -31.25
N ALA A 296 -11.88 -13.47 -30.68
CA ALA A 296 -12.42 -12.34 -31.44
C ALA A 296 -11.37 -11.37 -32.01
N VAL A 297 -10.07 -11.61 -31.81
CA VAL A 297 -9.03 -10.61 -32.15
C VAL A 297 -9.01 -10.22 -33.63
N ALA A 298 -9.23 -11.17 -34.55
CA ALA A 298 -9.28 -10.87 -35.98
C ALA A 298 -10.51 -10.01 -36.34
N ALA A 299 -11.67 -10.30 -35.75
CA ALA A 299 -12.89 -9.53 -35.94
C ALA A 299 -12.72 -8.09 -35.42
N VAL A 300 -12.13 -7.93 -34.23
CA VAL A 300 -11.85 -6.60 -33.65
C VAL A 300 -10.84 -5.82 -34.48
N ALA A 301 -9.80 -6.48 -35.00
CA ALA A 301 -8.82 -5.85 -35.87
C ALA A 301 -9.43 -5.32 -37.18
N ALA A 302 -10.47 -5.98 -37.68
CA ALA A 302 -11.20 -5.56 -38.88
C ALA A 302 -12.13 -4.34 -38.65
N TRP A 303 -12.41 -3.94 -37.41
CA TRP A 303 -13.28 -2.78 -37.14
C TRP A 303 -12.62 -1.44 -37.49
N ALA A 304 -11.30 -1.37 -37.44
CA ALA A 304 -10.52 -0.18 -37.78
C ALA A 304 -9.11 -0.57 -38.27
N PRO A 305 -8.99 -1.23 -39.45
CA PRO A 305 -7.75 -1.86 -39.90
C PRO A 305 -6.58 -0.88 -40.03
N GLU A 306 -6.85 0.35 -40.46
CA GLU A 306 -5.84 1.41 -40.66
C GLU A 306 -5.43 2.14 -39.37
N ARG A 307 -5.95 1.75 -38.20
CA ARG A 307 -5.75 2.45 -36.92
C ARG A 307 -4.96 1.59 -35.94
N VAL A 308 -4.36 2.25 -34.95
CA VAL A 308 -3.86 1.55 -33.76
C VAL A 308 -5.02 1.36 -32.80
N VAL A 309 -5.32 0.13 -32.41
CA VAL A 309 -6.41 -0.20 -31.47
C VAL A 309 -5.85 -0.93 -30.27
N VAL A 310 -6.17 -0.47 -29.06
CA VAL A 310 -5.90 -1.19 -27.81
C VAL A 310 -7.21 -1.82 -27.35
N ALA A 311 -7.42 -3.08 -27.73
CA ALA A 311 -8.60 -3.86 -27.37
C ALA A 311 -8.34 -4.66 -26.09
N THR A 312 -9.35 -4.85 -25.26
CA THR A 312 -9.19 -5.54 -23.96
C THR A 312 -10.24 -6.61 -23.75
N SER A 313 -9.88 -7.62 -22.99
CA SER A 313 -10.71 -8.78 -22.66
C SER A 313 -10.25 -9.38 -21.34
N LEU A 314 -11.19 -10.04 -20.66
CA LEU A 314 -10.85 -10.97 -19.60
C LEU A 314 -10.78 -12.36 -20.22
N GLU A 315 -9.56 -12.86 -20.47
CA GLU A 315 -9.34 -14.17 -21.06
C GLU A 315 -9.68 -15.25 -20.03
N VAL A 316 -10.50 -16.23 -20.42
CA VAL A 316 -10.93 -17.36 -19.58
C VAL A 316 -10.48 -18.67 -20.24
N GLY A 317 -9.97 -19.63 -19.46
CA GLY A 317 -9.43 -20.90 -19.99
C GLY A 317 -8.35 -21.50 -19.10
N THR A 318 -7.33 -22.13 -19.69
CA THR A 318 -6.20 -22.74 -18.96
C THR A 318 -5.37 -21.72 -18.17
N THR A 319 -5.31 -20.46 -18.62
CA THR A 319 -4.76 -19.33 -17.87
C THR A 319 -5.70 -18.14 -17.96
N ALA A 320 -6.40 -17.84 -16.86
CA ALA A 320 -7.29 -16.68 -16.81
C ALA A 320 -6.46 -15.39 -16.72
N GLN A 321 -6.59 -14.46 -17.67
CA GLN A 321 -5.77 -13.24 -17.71
C GLN A 321 -6.56 -12.01 -18.18
N ASN A 322 -6.52 -10.95 -17.38
CA ASN A 322 -7.00 -9.64 -17.79
C ASN A 322 -6.01 -9.03 -18.79
N SER A 323 -6.40 -9.01 -20.07
CA SER A 323 -5.49 -8.84 -21.21
C SER A 323 -5.86 -7.63 -22.07
N ALA A 324 -4.85 -7.08 -22.74
CA ALA A 324 -5.00 -6.10 -23.81
C ALA A 324 -4.22 -6.54 -25.05
N ALA A 325 -4.86 -6.50 -26.21
CA ALA A 325 -4.23 -6.63 -27.52
C ALA A 325 -3.94 -5.25 -28.09
N VAL A 326 -2.73 -5.03 -28.58
CA VAL A 326 -2.38 -3.83 -29.36
C VAL A 326 -2.35 -4.24 -30.82
N LEU A 327 -3.27 -3.65 -31.59
CA LEU A 327 -3.54 -3.93 -32.99
C LEU A 327 -3.08 -2.75 -33.84
N ALA A 328 -2.53 -3.00 -35.02
CA ALA A 328 -2.28 -1.96 -36.03
C ALA A 328 -2.14 -2.59 -37.43
N GLY A 329 -2.76 -2.00 -38.45
CA GLY A 329 -2.76 -2.57 -39.81
C GLY A 329 -3.51 -3.91 -39.87
N GLY A 330 -4.64 -4.04 -39.16
CA GLY A 330 -5.44 -5.26 -39.11
C GLY A 330 -4.81 -6.48 -38.43
N ARG A 331 -3.65 -6.33 -37.77
CA ARG A 331 -2.90 -7.42 -37.11
C ARG A 331 -2.52 -7.09 -35.67
N VAL A 332 -2.23 -8.14 -34.89
CA VAL A 332 -1.72 -8.04 -33.51
C VAL A 332 -0.23 -7.74 -33.53
N TRP A 333 0.18 -6.65 -32.89
CA TRP A 333 1.59 -6.29 -32.69
C TRP A 333 2.12 -6.72 -31.32
N GLY A 334 1.22 -6.86 -30.34
CA GLY A 334 1.61 -7.32 -29.02
C GLY A 334 0.42 -7.53 -28.10
N ARG A 335 0.70 -8.24 -27.01
CA ARG A 335 -0.24 -8.50 -25.94
C ARG A 335 0.34 -7.99 -24.63
N TYR A 336 -0.52 -7.39 -23.83
CA TYR A 336 -0.27 -7.06 -22.44
C TYR A 336 -1.22 -7.87 -21.56
N ALA A 337 -0.74 -8.32 -20.40
CA ALA A 337 -1.58 -8.92 -19.37
C ALA A 337 -1.34 -8.17 -18.06
N LYS A 338 -2.41 -7.86 -17.33
CA LYS A 338 -2.38 -7.14 -16.06
C LYS A 338 -1.45 -7.83 -15.07
N ARG A 339 -0.48 -7.09 -14.54
CA ARG A 339 0.60 -7.62 -13.71
C ARG A 339 0.30 -7.44 -12.22
N ARG A 340 -0.21 -6.27 -11.86
CA ARG A 340 -0.64 -5.98 -10.50
C ARG A 340 -2.15 -6.14 -10.40
N LEU A 341 -2.55 -7.22 -9.75
CA LEU A 341 -3.94 -7.56 -9.57
C LEU A 341 -4.52 -6.77 -8.40
N VAL A 342 -5.83 -6.58 -8.42
CA VAL A 342 -6.56 -6.01 -7.29
C VAL A 342 -6.61 -7.06 -6.18
N PRO A 343 -6.05 -6.77 -4.98
CA PRO A 343 -6.15 -7.65 -3.83
C PRO A 343 -7.58 -8.12 -3.62
N PHE A 344 -7.78 -9.42 -3.52
CA PHE A 344 -9.08 -10.08 -3.38
C PHE A 344 -9.94 -9.99 -4.66
N GLY A 345 -10.15 -8.81 -5.25
CA GLY A 345 -11.08 -8.63 -6.38
C GLY A 345 -10.74 -9.40 -7.66
N GLU A 346 -9.48 -9.79 -7.88
CA GLU A 346 -9.03 -10.56 -9.04
C GLU A 346 -8.49 -11.95 -8.64
N ALA A 347 -9.06 -12.52 -7.58
CA ALA A 347 -8.70 -13.84 -7.11
C ALA A 347 -8.84 -14.91 -8.21
N GLY A 348 -7.76 -15.67 -8.43
CA GLY A 348 -7.70 -16.69 -9.48
C GLY A 348 -7.31 -16.18 -10.88
N ILE A 349 -7.12 -14.86 -11.06
CA ILE A 349 -6.52 -14.32 -12.28
C ILE A 349 -5.01 -14.54 -12.23
N THR A 350 -4.43 -15.00 -13.34
CA THR A 350 -2.99 -15.18 -13.49
C THR A 350 -2.35 -13.84 -13.84
N PRO A 351 -1.41 -13.33 -13.01
CA PRO A 351 -0.73 -12.08 -13.32
C PRO A 351 0.14 -12.20 -14.57
N GLY A 352 0.19 -11.12 -15.35
CA GLY A 352 1.06 -10.99 -16.51
C GLY A 352 2.54 -10.85 -16.16
N ARG A 353 3.40 -11.11 -17.14
CA ARG A 353 4.87 -10.92 -17.03
C ARG A 353 5.27 -9.49 -17.43
N TRP A 354 6.49 -9.10 -17.07
CA TRP A 354 7.07 -7.84 -17.53
C TRP A 354 7.41 -7.93 -19.02
N THR A 355 6.74 -7.11 -19.82
CA THR A 355 6.99 -6.97 -21.26
C THR A 355 7.38 -5.53 -21.60
N ASP A 356 8.06 -5.37 -22.72
CA ASP A 356 8.32 -4.05 -23.28
C ASP A 356 7.01 -3.41 -23.80
N PRO A 357 6.94 -2.06 -23.83
CA PRO A 357 5.90 -1.36 -24.55
C PRO A 357 5.78 -1.85 -26.00
N VAL A 358 4.55 -2.02 -26.49
CA VAL A 358 4.29 -2.59 -27.81
C VAL A 358 4.64 -1.56 -28.88
N ALA A 359 5.53 -1.92 -29.81
CA ALA A 359 5.85 -1.07 -30.96
C ALA A 359 4.66 -0.99 -31.91
N THR A 360 4.35 0.22 -32.40
CA THR A 360 3.30 0.46 -33.40
C THR A 360 3.78 1.55 -34.37
N PRO A 361 3.11 1.77 -35.51
CA PRO A 361 3.41 2.90 -36.40
C PRO A 361 3.29 4.29 -35.73
N LEU A 362 2.56 4.41 -34.62
CA LEU A 362 2.45 5.65 -33.83
C LEU A 362 3.53 5.78 -32.75
N GLY A 363 4.52 4.90 -32.75
CA GLY A 363 5.49 4.74 -31.66
C GLY A 363 5.07 3.65 -30.67
N ARG A 364 5.86 3.50 -29.61
CA ARG A 364 5.61 2.45 -28.60
C ARG A 364 4.45 2.85 -27.68
N VAL A 365 3.53 1.92 -27.44
CA VAL A 365 2.36 2.09 -26.56
C VAL A 365 2.60 1.35 -25.25
N GLY A 366 2.58 2.08 -24.13
CA GLY A 366 2.65 1.50 -22.79
C GLY A 366 1.25 1.28 -22.22
N VAL A 367 0.92 0.07 -21.80
CA VAL A 367 -0.41 -0.28 -21.25
C VAL A 367 -0.35 -0.42 -19.73
N ALA A 368 -1.36 0.14 -19.06
CA ALA A 368 -1.67 -0.14 -17.65
C ALA A 368 -3.16 -0.44 -17.51
N VAL A 369 -3.49 -1.53 -16.82
CA VAL A 369 -4.88 -1.95 -16.63
C VAL A 369 -5.35 -1.54 -15.24
N CYS A 370 -6.34 -0.65 -15.20
CA CYS A 370 -7.11 -0.29 -14.02
C CYS A 370 -6.21 0.12 -12.84
N TYR A 371 -6.26 -0.65 -11.75
CA TYR A 371 -5.52 -0.45 -10.50
C TYR A 371 -4.01 -0.23 -10.69
N GLU A 372 -3.41 -0.77 -11.76
CA GLU A 372 -1.99 -0.57 -12.08
C GLU A 372 -1.61 0.91 -12.25
N SER A 373 -2.54 1.75 -12.71
CA SER A 373 -2.29 3.17 -12.93
C SER A 373 -2.01 3.95 -11.63
N ALA A 374 -2.49 3.46 -10.50
CA ALA A 374 -2.23 4.04 -9.18
C ALA A 374 -0.75 3.87 -8.75
N PHE A 375 -0.03 2.93 -9.36
CA PHE A 375 1.38 2.67 -9.08
C PHE A 375 2.28 3.30 -10.13
N ALA A 376 3.40 3.88 -9.67
CA ALA A 376 4.31 4.57 -10.57
C ALA A 376 5.10 3.58 -11.46
N LEU A 377 5.49 2.44 -10.91
CA LEU A 377 6.42 1.50 -11.54
C LEU A 377 5.99 1.01 -12.94
N PRO A 378 4.72 0.60 -13.19
CA PRO A 378 4.24 0.26 -14.52
C PRO A 378 4.49 1.35 -15.58
N SER A 379 4.14 2.59 -15.24
CA SER A 379 4.25 3.74 -16.15
C SER A 379 5.71 4.18 -16.32
N LEU A 380 6.47 4.19 -15.24
CA LEU A 380 7.91 4.50 -15.24
C LEU A 380 8.68 3.56 -16.16
N ARG A 381 8.52 2.24 -15.99
CA ARG A 381 9.23 1.25 -16.82
C ARG A 381 8.80 1.32 -18.28
N ALA A 382 7.50 1.53 -18.55
CA ALA A 382 7.04 1.71 -19.92
C ALA A 382 7.71 2.94 -20.58
N ALA A 383 7.76 4.08 -19.89
CA ALA A 383 8.37 5.29 -20.40
C ALA A 383 9.90 5.17 -20.56
N GLN A 384 10.60 4.53 -19.61
CA GLN A 384 12.05 4.23 -19.71
C GLN A 384 12.37 3.33 -20.91
N ARG A 385 11.46 2.42 -21.27
CA ARG A 385 11.56 1.54 -22.44
C ARG A 385 11.01 2.18 -23.73
N GLY A 386 10.88 3.52 -23.73
CA GLY A 386 10.59 4.29 -24.94
C GLY A 386 9.11 4.38 -25.31
N ALA A 387 8.16 4.08 -24.40
CA ALA A 387 6.74 4.36 -24.67
C ALA A 387 6.54 5.84 -25.02
N ALA A 388 5.93 6.11 -26.17
CA ALA A 388 5.57 7.44 -26.65
C ALA A 388 4.24 7.93 -26.05
N VAL A 389 3.33 6.99 -25.77
CA VAL A 389 2.02 7.22 -25.16
C VAL A 389 1.74 6.15 -24.12
N LEU A 390 1.03 6.53 -23.06
CA LEU A 390 0.51 5.59 -22.07
C LEU A 390 -1.00 5.44 -22.23
N VAL A 391 -1.50 4.22 -22.17
CA VAL A 391 -2.92 3.92 -22.19
C VAL A 391 -3.33 3.30 -20.86
N VAL A 392 -4.41 3.82 -20.29
CA VAL A 392 -4.99 3.31 -19.05
C VAL A 392 -6.39 2.78 -19.36
N VAL A 393 -6.54 1.46 -19.31
CA VAL A 393 -7.82 0.81 -19.59
C VAL A 393 -8.45 0.40 -18.26
N THR A 394 -9.66 0.85 -17.96
CA THR A 394 -10.27 0.64 -16.63
C THR A 394 -11.76 0.28 -16.72
N ASN A 395 -12.25 -0.44 -15.71
CA ASN A 395 -13.67 -0.65 -15.48
C ASN A 395 -14.05 -0.12 -14.10
N ASP A 396 -14.21 1.20 -13.99
CA ASP A 396 -14.56 1.88 -12.74
C ASP A 396 -16.01 1.63 -12.27
N GLY A 397 -16.80 0.82 -13.00
CA GLY A 397 -18.18 0.51 -12.61
C GLY A 397 -18.28 -0.19 -11.26
N TRP A 398 -17.20 -0.83 -10.80
CA TRP A 398 -17.10 -1.40 -9.45
C TRP A 398 -17.19 -0.36 -8.33
N PHE A 399 -16.89 0.91 -8.60
CA PHE A 399 -16.95 1.97 -7.60
C PHE A 399 -18.34 2.64 -7.52
N GLY A 400 -19.27 2.29 -8.40
CA GLY A 400 -20.59 2.92 -8.51
C GLY A 400 -20.54 4.44 -8.69
N ARG A 401 -21.67 5.11 -8.40
CA ARG A 401 -21.80 6.57 -8.40
C ARG A 401 -21.20 7.15 -7.11
N SER A 402 -19.88 7.16 -7.02
CA SER A 402 -19.13 7.59 -5.82
C SER A 402 -17.92 8.47 -6.17
N ALA A 403 -17.12 8.82 -5.16
CA ALA A 403 -15.87 9.54 -5.35
C ALA A 403 -14.72 8.66 -5.91
N GLY A 404 -14.84 7.33 -5.83
CA GLY A 404 -13.80 6.37 -6.23
C GLY A 404 -13.27 6.57 -7.66
N PRO A 405 -14.12 6.69 -8.69
CA PRO A 405 -13.68 6.92 -10.07
C PRO A 405 -12.90 8.23 -10.26
N ALA A 406 -13.32 9.30 -9.57
CA ALA A 406 -12.64 10.59 -9.64
C ALA A 406 -11.26 10.54 -8.95
N GLN A 407 -11.17 9.85 -7.80
CA GLN A 407 -9.90 9.59 -7.13
C GLN A 407 -8.97 8.73 -8.02
N HIS A 408 -9.50 7.70 -8.69
CA HIS A 408 -8.74 6.84 -9.59
C HIS A 408 -8.23 7.61 -10.84
N ALA A 409 -9.09 8.44 -11.44
CA ALA A 409 -8.76 9.26 -12.60
C ALA A 409 -7.61 10.26 -12.33
N ALA A 410 -7.49 10.77 -11.11
CA ALA A 410 -6.41 11.69 -10.72
C ALA A 410 -5.01 11.07 -10.88
N PHE A 411 -4.86 9.75 -10.71
CA PHE A 411 -3.58 9.08 -10.93
C PHE A 411 -3.11 9.15 -12.38
N ALA A 412 -4.02 9.07 -13.36
CA ALA A 412 -3.66 9.21 -14.77
C ALA A 412 -2.99 10.56 -15.06
N VAL A 413 -3.46 11.62 -14.40
CA VAL A 413 -2.87 12.97 -14.50
C VAL A 413 -1.45 13.01 -13.93
N VAL A 414 -1.25 12.40 -12.76
CA VAL A 414 0.07 12.31 -12.12
C VAL A 414 1.04 11.49 -12.98
N ARG A 415 0.62 10.34 -13.51
CA ARG A 415 1.44 9.48 -14.38
C ARG A 415 1.89 10.22 -15.64
N ALA A 416 1.04 11.08 -16.20
CA ALA A 416 1.38 11.90 -17.36
C ALA A 416 2.57 12.83 -17.06
N VAL A 417 2.54 13.54 -15.94
CA VAL A 417 3.60 14.49 -15.53
C VAL A 417 4.89 13.79 -15.14
N GLU A 418 4.81 12.70 -14.37
CA GLU A 418 5.98 11.92 -13.97
C GLU A 418 6.77 11.42 -15.17
N THR A 419 6.06 10.86 -16.15
CA THR A 419 6.68 10.23 -17.32
C THR A 419 6.90 11.18 -18.48
N GLY A 420 6.25 12.35 -18.46
CA GLY A 420 6.24 13.29 -19.58
C GLY A 420 5.65 12.64 -20.83
N ARG A 421 4.57 11.88 -20.68
CA ARG A 421 3.86 11.20 -21.78
C ARG A 421 2.39 11.58 -21.75
N SER A 422 1.80 11.66 -22.94
CA SER A 422 0.34 11.75 -23.04
C SER A 422 -0.28 10.47 -22.46
N VAL A 423 -1.37 10.61 -21.72
CA VAL A 423 -2.12 9.48 -21.15
C VAL A 423 -3.53 9.45 -21.74
N VAL A 424 -3.90 8.33 -22.35
CA VAL A 424 -5.26 8.06 -22.85
C VAL A 424 -5.93 7.09 -21.90
N ARG A 425 -6.87 7.58 -21.10
CA ARG A 425 -7.64 6.77 -20.15
C ARG A 425 -9.02 6.47 -20.70
N ALA A 426 -9.31 5.19 -20.92
CA ALA A 426 -10.64 4.70 -21.30
C ALA A 426 -11.28 3.96 -20.12
N ALA A 427 -12.42 4.48 -19.66
CA ALA A 427 -13.22 3.89 -18.59
C ALA A 427 -14.55 3.39 -19.14
N ASN A 428 -15.07 2.29 -18.58
CA ASN A 428 -16.32 1.69 -19.04
C ASN A 428 -17.56 2.55 -18.69
N THR A 429 -17.84 2.73 -17.39
CA THR A 429 -18.87 3.64 -16.84
C THR A 429 -18.23 4.79 -16.04
N GLY A 430 -16.91 4.77 -15.91
CA GLY A 430 -16.10 5.73 -15.15
C GLY A 430 -15.82 7.03 -15.88
N ILE A 431 -14.72 7.69 -15.49
CA ILE A 431 -14.26 8.92 -16.15
C ILE A 431 -13.20 8.54 -17.19
N SER A 432 -13.54 8.72 -18.47
CA SER A 432 -12.58 8.68 -19.57
C SER A 432 -11.97 10.06 -19.80
N LEU A 433 -10.66 10.13 -20.06
CA LEU A 433 -9.95 11.39 -20.24
C LEU A 433 -8.67 11.22 -21.06
N ILE A 434 -8.24 12.31 -21.70
CA ILE A 434 -6.93 12.41 -22.37
C ILE A 434 -6.14 13.53 -21.70
N VAL A 435 -4.93 13.21 -21.27
CA VAL A 435 -4.03 14.12 -20.52
C VAL A 435 -2.75 14.36 -21.31
N ASP A 436 -2.32 15.61 -21.38
CA ASP A 436 -1.03 15.97 -21.94
C ASP A 436 0.15 15.58 -20.99
N PRO A 437 1.40 15.55 -21.48
CA PRO A 437 2.61 15.29 -20.69
C PRO A 437 2.83 16.21 -19.48
N LEU A 438 2.09 17.31 -19.37
CA LEU A 438 2.19 18.30 -18.30
C LEU A 438 1.01 18.24 -17.33
N GLY A 439 0.11 17.27 -17.49
CA GLY A 439 -0.99 17.03 -16.56
C GLY A 439 -2.26 17.81 -16.88
N ARG A 440 -2.36 18.45 -18.06
CA ARG A 440 -3.62 19.09 -18.48
C ARG A 440 -4.57 18.06 -19.03
N VAL A 441 -5.77 18.02 -18.49
CA VAL A 441 -6.88 17.26 -19.07
C VAL A 441 -7.36 18.00 -20.32
N GLN A 442 -7.08 17.44 -21.49
CA GLN A 442 -7.44 18.03 -22.79
C GLN A 442 -8.91 17.78 -23.14
N ALA A 443 -9.41 16.59 -22.79
CA ALA A 443 -10.79 16.19 -22.99
C ALA A 443 -11.18 15.14 -21.94
N SER A 444 -12.45 15.14 -21.53
CA SER A 444 -12.98 14.17 -20.57
C SER A 444 -14.46 13.88 -20.78
N LEU A 445 -14.90 12.68 -20.41
CA LEU A 445 -16.31 12.30 -20.29
C LEU A 445 -16.56 11.80 -18.87
N GLY A 446 -17.61 12.33 -18.24
CA GLY A 446 -17.99 11.99 -16.87
C GLY A 446 -18.64 10.61 -16.73
N LEU A 447 -19.01 10.28 -15.50
CA LEU A 447 -19.67 9.02 -15.13
C LEU A 447 -20.97 8.77 -15.90
N ASP A 448 -21.28 7.50 -16.10
CA ASP A 448 -22.57 7.00 -16.60
C ASP A 448 -23.03 7.59 -17.95
N ARG A 449 -22.08 8.01 -18.78
CA ARG A 449 -22.33 8.50 -20.15
C ARG A 449 -21.71 7.56 -21.18
N ALA A 450 -22.36 7.34 -22.31
CA ALA A 450 -21.76 6.63 -23.43
C ALA A 450 -21.18 7.62 -24.46
N GLY A 451 -19.98 7.36 -24.98
CA GLY A 451 -19.37 8.23 -25.99
C GLY A 451 -17.91 7.94 -26.31
N VAL A 452 -17.30 8.89 -27.05
CA VAL A 452 -15.89 8.87 -27.46
C VAL A 452 -15.25 10.17 -27.00
N VAL A 453 -14.19 10.09 -26.19
CA VAL A 453 -13.36 11.24 -25.81
C VAL A 453 -12.21 11.33 -26.78
N ARG A 454 -12.03 12.49 -27.44
CA ARG A 454 -10.97 12.69 -28.45
C ARG A 454 -10.12 13.91 -28.12
N ALA A 455 -8.82 13.79 -28.35
CA ALA A 455 -7.88 14.90 -28.30
C ALA A 455 -6.58 14.54 -29.06
N PRO A 456 -5.88 15.52 -29.64
CA PRO A 456 -4.54 15.31 -30.20
C PRO A 456 -3.55 14.94 -29.09
N LEU A 457 -2.73 13.92 -29.35
CA LEU A 457 -1.60 13.59 -28.49
C LEU A 457 -0.54 14.70 -28.55
N SER A 458 0.10 14.97 -27.42
CA SER A 458 1.25 15.88 -27.37
C SER A 458 2.55 15.09 -27.45
N ALA A 459 3.59 15.71 -28.01
CA ALA A 459 4.92 15.12 -28.08
C ALA A 459 5.45 14.82 -26.66
N PRO A 460 6.18 13.69 -26.48
CA PRO A 460 6.81 13.37 -25.21
C PRO A 460 7.72 14.50 -24.68
N VAL A 461 7.63 14.79 -23.38
CA VAL A 461 8.51 15.75 -22.70
C VAL A 461 9.51 14.98 -21.84
N ALA A 462 10.79 15.37 -21.89
CA ALA A 462 11.79 14.76 -21.02
C ALA A 462 11.53 15.13 -19.55
N THR A 463 11.67 14.15 -18.66
CA THR A 463 11.54 14.33 -17.21
C THR A 463 12.78 13.78 -16.50
N PRO A 464 13.37 14.52 -15.54
CA PRO A 464 14.43 13.97 -14.68
C PRO A 464 13.98 12.73 -13.90
N TYR A 465 12.68 12.59 -13.64
CA TYR A 465 12.08 11.42 -13.02
C TYR A 465 12.48 10.11 -13.72
N LEU A 466 12.47 10.06 -15.06
CA LEU A 466 12.86 8.86 -15.82
C LEU A 466 14.35 8.49 -15.68
N ARG A 467 15.23 9.47 -15.43
CA ARG A 467 16.69 9.29 -15.42
C ARG A 467 17.29 9.06 -14.04
N GLY A 468 16.49 9.16 -12.97
CA GLY A 468 16.98 8.97 -11.61
C GLY A 468 16.12 9.63 -10.54
N GLY A 469 15.25 10.57 -10.91
CA GLY A 469 14.34 11.22 -9.96
C GLY A 469 13.39 10.27 -9.24
N TRP A 470 13.10 9.10 -9.80
CA TRP A 470 12.36 8.03 -9.13
C TRP A 470 13.03 7.54 -7.82
N LEU A 471 14.32 7.80 -7.62
CA LEU A 471 15.07 7.48 -6.40
C LEU A 471 14.66 8.32 -5.19
N VAL A 472 13.91 9.42 -5.35
CA VAL A 472 13.44 10.26 -4.22
C VAL A 472 12.65 9.43 -3.21
N ALA A 473 11.78 8.53 -3.69
CA ALA A 473 10.96 7.67 -2.84
C ALA A 473 11.81 6.70 -1.97
N PRO A 474 12.65 5.82 -2.53
CA PRO A 474 13.51 4.94 -1.72
C PRO A 474 14.54 5.72 -0.89
N ALA A 475 15.05 6.86 -1.37
CA ALA A 475 15.97 7.70 -0.60
C ALA A 475 15.30 8.31 0.64
N ALA A 476 14.07 8.80 0.53
CA ALA A 476 13.31 9.31 1.67
C ALA A 476 13.02 8.22 2.70
N LEU A 477 12.68 7.00 2.25
CA LEU A 477 12.51 5.85 3.13
C LEU A 477 13.82 5.49 3.84
N ALA A 478 14.93 5.37 3.12
CA ALA A 478 16.24 5.08 3.69
C ALA A 478 16.64 6.15 4.72
N ALA A 479 16.48 7.43 4.38
CA ALA A 479 16.76 8.54 5.29
C ALA A 479 15.90 8.47 6.56
N ALA A 480 14.59 8.22 6.43
CA ALA A 480 13.70 8.07 7.59
C ALA A 480 14.13 6.89 8.48
N LEU A 481 14.50 5.75 7.90
CA LEU A 481 15.00 4.60 8.65
C LEU A 481 16.30 4.93 9.39
N LEU A 482 17.26 5.57 8.74
CA LEU A 482 18.51 6.01 9.36
C LEU A 482 18.28 7.01 10.52
N LEU A 483 17.28 7.89 10.39
CA LEU A 483 16.92 8.86 11.42
C LEU A 483 16.21 8.24 12.63
N LEU A 484 15.43 7.19 12.41
CA LEU A 484 14.64 6.52 13.46
C LEU A 484 15.42 5.41 14.16
N LEU A 485 16.32 4.72 13.44
CA LEU A 485 17.15 3.68 14.01
C LEU A 485 18.18 4.28 14.98
N PRO A 486 18.31 3.74 16.20
CA PRO A 486 19.38 4.13 17.11
C PRO A 486 20.69 3.44 16.69
N LEU A 487 21.20 3.72 15.49
CA LEU A 487 22.35 3.02 14.90
C LEU A 487 23.58 3.01 15.82
N ARG A 488 23.80 4.08 16.59
CA ARG A 488 24.88 4.17 17.58
C ARG A 488 24.68 3.26 18.79
N GLU A 489 23.45 3.16 19.31
CA GLU A 489 23.12 2.26 20.43
C GLU A 489 23.05 0.80 19.96
N ALA A 490 22.60 0.56 18.73
CA ALA A 490 22.50 -0.77 18.13
C ALA A 490 23.89 -1.37 17.82
N VAL A 491 24.84 -0.59 17.31
CA VAL A 491 26.23 -1.05 17.08
C VAL A 491 26.97 -1.26 18.41
N GLY A 492 26.68 -0.46 19.44
CA GLY A 492 27.18 -0.68 20.80
C GLY A 492 26.61 -1.94 21.47
N ALA A 493 25.30 -2.15 21.36
CA ALA A 493 24.59 -3.31 21.92
C ALA A 493 24.97 -4.63 21.21
N VAL A 494 25.14 -4.63 19.88
CA VAL A 494 25.55 -5.84 19.13
C VAL A 494 26.94 -6.33 19.54
N ARG A 495 27.85 -5.43 19.94
CA ARG A 495 29.18 -5.80 20.41
C ARG A 495 29.18 -6.33 21.85
N GLY A 496 28.24 -5.90 22.70
CA GLY A 496 28.19 -6.28 24.13
C GLY A 496 27.17 -7.35 24.52
N ASP A 497 26.18 -7.66 23.67
CA ASP A 497 25.04 -8.52 24.05
C ASP A 497 25.07 -9.90 23.35
N PRO A 498 25.23 -11.01 24.11
CA PRO A 498 25.16 -12.37 23.60
C PRO A 498 23.87 -12.70 22.84
N GLY A 499 22.74 -12.08 23.19
CA GLY A 499 21.44 -12.29 22.56
C GLY A 499 21.36 -11.79 21.11
N LEU A 500 22.05 -10.69 20.78
CA LEU A 500 22.12 -10.13 19.43
C LEU A 500 23.01 -10.96 18.50
N ARG A 501 24.11 -11.53 19.02
CA ARG A 501 24.94 -12.50 18.27
C ARG A 501 24.16 -13.79 17.99
N ARG A 502 23.34 -14.23 18.95
CA ARG A 502 22.46 -15.41 18.82
C ARG A 502 21.34 -15.19 17.79
N LEU A 503 20.70 -14.01 17.78
CA LEU A 503 19.69 -13.65 16.77
C LEU A 503 20.30 -13.52 15.37
N GLY A 504 21.50 -12.93 15.27
CA GLY A 504 22.26 -12.86 14.02
C GLY A 504 22.61 -14.24 13.48
N ALA A 505 23.16 -15.14 14.31
CA ALA A 505 23.47 -16.51 13.92
C ALA A 505 22.22 -17.33 13.53
N ALA A 506 21.11 -17.16 14.26
CA ALA A 506 19.83 -17.82 13.98
C ALA A 506 19.15 -17.35 12.68
N LEU A 507 19.42 -16.12 12.22
CA LEU A 507 18.93 -15.58 10.96
C LEU A 507 19.88 -15.86 9.77
N LEU A 508 21.20 -15.87 10.02
CA LEU A 508 22.22 -16.05 9.00
C LEU A 508 22.32 -17.49 8.47
N LEU A 509 22.14 -18.51 9.32
CA LEU A 509 22.28 -19.90 8.88
C LEU A 509 21.14 -20.36 7.93
N PRO A 510 19.85 -20.10 8.23
CA PRO A 510 18.76 -20.40 7.30
C PRO A 510 18.77 -19.46 6.08
N GLY A 511 19.12 -18.18 6.28
CA GLY A 511 19.27 -17.21 5.19
C GLY A 511 20.38 -17.60 4.21
N ALA A 512 21.52 -18.09 4.70
CA ALA A 512 22.61 -18.60 3.87
C ALA A 512 22.25 -19.90 3.15
N LEU A 513 21.51 -20.81 3.80
CA LEU A 513 21.01 -22.05 3.16
C LEU A 513 19.96 -21.76 2.07
N VAL A 514 19.05 -20.81 2.32
CA VAL A 514 18.08 -20.33 1.32
C VAL A 514 18.80 -19.63 0.17
N LEU A 515 19.78 -18.76 0.44
CA LEU A 515 20.56 -18.06 -0.59
C LEU A 515 21.45 -19.02 -1.39
N ALA A 516 22.08 -20.00 -0.76
CA ALA A 516 22.89 -21.03 -1.44
C ALA A 516 22.05 -21.90 -2.40
N GLY A 517 20.78 -22.15 -2.08
CA GLY A 517 19.83 -22.80 -2.98
C GLY A 517 19.27 -21.90 -4.10
N LEU A 518 19.26 -20.58 -3.90
CA LEU A 518 18.72 -19.60 -4.86
C LEU A 518 19.71 -19.15 -5.94
N VAL A 519 21.02 -19.13 -5.64
CA VAL A 519 22.08 -18.66 -6.56
C VAL A 519 22.11 -19.41 -7.91
N PRO A 520 21.93 -20.76 -7.97
CA PRO A 520 21.90 -21.48 -9.25
C PRO A 520 20.61 -21.30 -10.06
N VAL A 521 19.54 -20.78 -9.46
CA VAL A 521 18.21 -20.57 -10.08
C VAL A 521 18.11 -19.16 -10.68
N TRP A 522 18.64 -18.16 -9.96
CA TRP A 522 18.68 -16.77 -10.43
C TRP A 522 19.59 -16.58 -11.65
N ALA A 523 20.69 -17.35 -11.74
CA ALA A 523 21.61 -17.30 -12.87
C ALA A 523 21.03 -17.84 -14.19
N ARG A 524 19.91 -18.59 -14.16
CA ARG A 524 19.33 -19.28 -15.33
C ARG A 524 18.10 -18.60 -15.94
N GLY A 525 17.59 -17.52 -15.35
CA GLY A 525 16.56 -16.66 -15.98
C GLY A 525 15.18 -17.28 -16.23
N GLU A 526 14.93 -18.54 -15.86
CA GLU A 526 13.63 -19.20 -16.05
C GLU A 526 12.74 -19.21 -14.80
N PRO A 527 11.40 -19.14 -14.95
CA PRO A 527 10.45 -19.39 -13.89
C PRO A 527 10.27 -20.91 -13.69
N ALA A 528 11.33 -21.60 -13.28
CA ALA A 528 11.18 -22.96 -12.76
C ALA A 528 10.71 -22.88 -11.30
N PRO A 529 9.77 -23.72 -10.84
CA PRO A 529 9.61 -23.95 -9.42
C PRO A 529 10.99 -24.36 -8.87
N LEU A 530 11.38 -23.92 -7.66
CA LEU A 530 12.57 -24.36 -6.93
C LEU A 530 12.62 -25.89 -6.67
N TRP A 531 11.76 -26.71 -7.29
CA TRP A 531 11.49 -28.10 -6.93
C TRP A 531 11.29 -28.97 -8.17
N PRO A 532 11.77 -30.23 -8.15
CA PRO A 532 11.50 -31.17 -9.23
C PRO A 532 10.00 -31.42 -9.35
N PRO A 533 9.45 -31.56 -10.57
CA PRO A 533 8.05 -31.91 -10.76
C PRO A 533 7.75 -33.24 -10.07
N GLY A 534 6.86 -33.22 -9.06
CA GLY A 534 6.45 -34.42 -8.31
C GLY A 534 6.83 -34.45 -6.83
N ALA A 535 7.68 -33.53 -6.35
CA ALA A 535 7.89 -33.36 -4.91
C ALA A 535 6.73 -32.54 -4.32
N GLY A 536 5.76 -33.21 -3.70
CA GLY A 536 4.66 -32.52 -3.00
C GLY A 536 5.19 -31.54 -1.95
N ASP A 537 4.40 -30.50 -1.67
CA ASP A 537 4.70 -29.35 -0.78
C ASP A 537 5.10 -29.70 0.68
N GLY A 538 5.23 -30.98 1.04
CA GLY A 538 5.50 -31.47 2.39
C GLY A 538 6.96 -31.88 2.69
N GLY A 539 7.86 -31.92 1.70
CA GLY A 539 9.19 -32.53 1.88
C GLY A 539 10.14 -31.77 2.82
N VAL A 540 10.06 -30.44 2.89
CA VAL A 540 11.05 -29.63 3.64
C VAL A 540 10.71 -29.50 5.12
N ALA A 541 9.42 -29.55 5.48
CA ALA A 541 8.98 -29.43 6.88
C ALA A 541 9.37 -30.66 7.74
N ALA A 542 9.54 -31.82 7.12
CA ALA A 542 9.89 -33.05 7.84
C ALA A 542 11.39 -33.19 8.15
N TRP A 543 12.28 -32.61 7.33
CA TRP A 543 13.73 -32.85 7.44
C TRP A 543 14.51 -31.71 8.10
N VAL A 544 14.05 -30.45 7.98
CA VAL A 544 14.80 -29.27 8.45
C VAL A 544 14.32 -28.81 9.85
N LEU A 545 13.04 -28.99 10.15
CA LEU A 545 12.43 -28.42 11.35
C LEU A 545 12.69 -29.23 12.64
N PRO A 546 12.64 -30.58 12.65
CA PRO A 546 12.88 -31.32 13.89
C PRO A 546 14.30 -31.10 14.47
N PRO A 547 15.40 -31.11 13.68
CA PRO A 547 16.73 -30.84 14.20
C PRO A 547 16.91 -29.38 14.65
N ALA A 548 16.34 -28.42 13.92
CA ALA A 548 16.44 -26.99 14.25
C ALA A 548 15.64 -26.62 15.52
N VAL A 549 14.48 -27.24 15.73
CA VAL A 549 13.64 -27.07 16.94
C VAL A 549 14.27 -27.75 18.14
N ALA A 550 14.86 -28.94 17.97
CA ALA A 550 15.58 -29.63 19.04
C ALA A 550 16.84 -28.84 19.46
N ALA A 551 17.62 -28.35 18.49
CA ALA A 551 18.80 -27.51 18.75
C ALA A 551 18.43 -26.17 19.41
N ALA A 552 17.33 -25.54 18.99
CA ALA A 552 16.89 -24.27 19.57
C ALA A 552 16.31 -24.45 21.00
N SER A 553 15.57 -25.53 21.25
CA SER A 553 15.02 -25.82 22.58
C SER A 553 16.12 -26.14 23.59
N ALA A 554 17.15 -26.89 23.17
CA ALA A 554 18.29 -27.23 23.99
C ALA A 554 19.26 -26.04 24.22
N ALA A 555 19.47 -25.17 23.22
CA ALA A 555 20.42 -24.07 23.31
C ALA A 555 19.88 -22.81 24.00
N PHE A 556 18.55 -22.59 24.03
CA PHE A 556 17.96 -21.30 24.43
C PHE A 556 16.97 -21.35 25.60
N GLY A 557 16.66 -22.52 26.17
CA GLY A 557 15.90 -22.63 27.42
C GLY A 557 14.43 -22.16 27.34
N VAL A 558 13.83 -22.17 26.15
CA VAL A 558 12.46 -21.71 25.90
C VAL A 558 11.46 -22.64 26.62
N ARG A 559 10.73 -22.12 27.62
CA ARG A 559 9.65 -22.85 28.31
C ARG A 559 8.31 -22.57 27.65
N LEU A 560 7.76 -23.54 26.93
CA LEU A 560 6.40 -23.49 26.38
C LEU A 560 5.37 -23.59 27.52
N ALA A 561 4.86 -22.45 28.00
CA ALA A 561 3.79 -22.43 29.00
C ALA A 561 2.41 -22.51 28.33
N ALA A 562 1.61 -23.51 28.69
CA ALA A 562 0.27 -23.79 28.17
C ALA A 562 -0.85 -23.02 28.91
N ARG A 563 -0.75 -21.70 29.05
CA ARG A 563 -1.86 -20.93 29.64
C ARG A 563 -2.91 -20.63 28.57
N SER A 564 -3.95 -21.48 28.54
CA SER A 564 -5.21 -21.38 27.77
C SER A 564 -5.13 -21.59 26.25
N ALA A 565 -4.40 -22.63 25.81
CA ALA A 565 -4.32 -23.04 24.41
C ALA A 565 -5.71 -23.16 23.77
N LEU A 566 -6.67 -23.66 24.53
CA LEU A 566 -8.05 -23.84 24.09
C LEU A 566 -8.76 -22.50 23.80
N ALA A 567 -8.56 -21.48 24.64
CA ALA A 567 -9.12 -20.15 24.43
C ALA A 567 -8.47 -19.45 23.22
N SER A 568 -7.15 -19.63 23.05
CA SER A 568 -6.41 -19.10 21.89
C SER A 568 -6.83 -19.78 20.59
N ALA A 569 -7.07 -21.09 20.64
CA ALA A 569 -7.59 -21.87 19.52
C ALA A 569 -9.01 -21.45 19.17
N ALA A 570 -9.88 -21.28 20.16
CA ALA A 570 -11.24 -20.80 19.94
C ALA A 570 -11.26 -19.41 19.31
N LEU A 571 -10.50 -18.45 19.86
CA LEU A 571 -10.45 -17.08 19.34
C LEU A 571 -9.83 -17.03 17.93
N GLY A 572 -8.76 -17.78 17.69
CA GLY A 572 -8.12 -17.87 16.38
C GLY A 572 -9.02 -18.52 15.34
N SER A 573 -9.68 -19.63 15.68
CA SER A 573 -10.62 -20.31 14.78
C SER A 573 -11.82 -19.43 14.48
N ALA A 574 -12.35 -18.70 15.45
CA ALA A 574 -13.43 -17.73 15.23
C ALA A 574 -13.02 -16.63 14.24
N VAL A 575 -11.80 -16.10 14.37
CA VAL A 575 -11.26 -15.11 13.42
C VAL A 575 -11.15 -15.69 12.01
N VAL A 576 -10.61 -16.91 11.88
CA VAL A 576 -10.46 -17.60 10.59
C VAL A 576 -11.82 -17.85 9.93
N LEU A 577 -12.79 -18.34 10.69
CA LEU A 577 -14.14 -18.63 10.20
C LEU A 577 -14.92 -17.36 9.83
N LEU A 578 -14.88 -16.33 10.67
CA LEU A 578 -15.57 -15.07 10.42
C LEU A 578 -14.98 -14.35 9.19
N PHE A 579 -13.65 -14.33 9.08
CA PHE A 579 -12.97 -13.71 7.96
C PHE A 579 -13.19 -14.51 6.66
N GLY A 580 -13.05 -15.83 6.71
CA GLY A 580 -13.36 -16.72 5.58
C GLY A 580 -14.81 -16.60 5.12
N GLY A 581 -15.76 -16.61 6.05
CA GLY A 581 -17.19 -16.46 5.75
C GLY A 581 -17.56 -15.09 5.19
N THR A 582 -16.95 -14.01 5.71
CA THR A 582 -17.15 -12.65 5.16
C THR A 582 -16.66 -12.56 3.72
N LEU A 583 -15.54 -13.21 3.41
CA LEU A 583 -14.99 -13.20 2.05
C LEU A 583 -15.81 -14.07 1.11
N LEU A 584 -16.10 -15.31 1.46
CA LEU A 584 -16.99 -16.17 0.68
C LEU A 584 -18.34 -15.48 0.40
N GLY A 585 -18.92 -14.82 1.41
CA GLY A 585 -20.15 -14.05 1.27
C GLY A 585 -20.00 -12.80 0.40
N ALA A 586 -18.89 -12.06 0.51
CA ALA A 586 -18.62 -10.91 -0.32
C ALA A 586 -18.48 -11.31 -1.80
N PHE A 587 -17.63 -12.30 -2.12
CA PHE A 587 -17.45 -12.79 -3.49
C PHE A 587 -18.72 -13.43 -4.07
N GLY A 588 -19.45 -14.20 -3.26
CA GLY A 588 -20.73 -14.78 -3.67
C GLY A 588 -21.75 -13.73 -4.12
N ARG A 589 -21.82 -12.58 -3.44
CA ARG A 589 -22.69 -11.45 -3.83
C ARG A 589 -22.31 -10.79 -5.16
N TYR A 590 -21.07 -10.96 -5.62
CA TYR A 590 -20.58 -10.44 -6.90
C TYR A 590 -20.62 -11.47 -8.03
N GLY A 591 -21.25 -12.63 -7.83
CA GLY A 591 -21.34 -13.68 -8.85
C GLY A 591 -20.02 -14.43 -9.08
N ILE A 592 -19.11 -14.39 -8.10
CA ILE A 592 -17.80 -15.03 -8.14
C ILE A 592 -17.85 -16.25 -7.19
N PRO A 593 -18.21 -17.45 -7.67
CA PRO A 593 -18.30 -18.63 -6.81
C PRO A 593 -16.89 -19.17 -6.50
N LEU A 594 -16.43 -18.91 -5.28
CA LEU A 594 -15.26 -19.60 -4.72
C LEU A 594 -15.68 -21.03 -4.34
N ARG A 595 -15.14 -22.03 -5.02
CA ARG A 595 -15.35 -23.44 -4.66
C ARG A 595 -14.33 -23.85 -3.61
N LEU A 596 -14.58 -24.92 -2.87
CA LEU A 596 -13.54 -25.55 -2.04
C LEU A 596 -12.95 -26.74 -2.82
N ALA A 597 -11.63 -26.79 -3.02
CA ALA A 597 -10.97 -27.94 -3.64
C ALA A 597 -10.08 -28.66 -2.61
N PRO A 598 -10.08 -30.01 -2.60
CA PRO A 598 -9.15 -30.76 -1.76
C PRO A 598 -7.70 -30.48 -2.16
N PRO A 599 -6.74 -30.47 -1.20
CA PRO A 599 -5.32 -30.54 -1.51
C PRO A 599 -5.01 -31.73 -2.43
N ALA A 600 -3.90 -31.66 -3.19
CA ALA A 600 -3.52 -32.72 -4.14
C ALA A 600 -3.43 -34.13 -3.53
N ALA A 601 -3.15 -34.24 -2.22
CA ALA A 601 -3.08 -35.49 -1.46
C ALA A 601 -4.39 -35.83 -0.70
N GLY A 602 -5.47 -35.09 -0.93
CA GLY A 602 -6.73 -35.20 -0.19
C GLY A 602 -6.74 -34.42 1.14
N TRP A 603 -7.94 -34.21 1.70
CA TRP A 603 -8.14 -33.39 2.91
C TRP A 603 -7.42 -33.92 4.15
N GLY A 604 -7.36 -35.25 4.33
CA GLY A 604 -6.70 -35.86 5.49
C GLY A 604 -5.19 -35.60 5.50
N VAL A 605 -4.52 -35.94 4.39
CA VAL A 605 -3.06 -35.80 4.27
C VAL A 605 -2.64 -34.35 4.13
N GLY A 606 -3.31 -33.56 3.27
CA GLY A 606 -3.03 -32.14 3.12
C GLY A 606 -3.35 -31.33 4.38
N GLY A 607 -4.42 -31.71 5.10
CA GLY A 607 -4.78 -31.23 6.44
C GLY A 607 -3.64 -31.37 7.44
N ALA A 608 -3.15 -32.61 7.60
CA ALA A 608 -2.07 -32.93 8.51
C ALA A 608 -0.77 -32.21 8.14
N GLN A 609 -0.43 -32.14 6.85
CA GLN A 609 0.77 -31.45 6.37
C GLN A 609 0.74 -29.94 6.68
N LEU A 610 -0.38 -29.27 6.42
CA LEU A 610 -0.53 -27.84 6.70
C LEU A 610 -0.54 -27.55 8.21
N LEU A 611 -1.07 -28.48 9.01
CA LEU A 611 -1.01 -28.42 10.46
C LEU A 611 0.42 -28.56 11.00
N LEU A 612 1.14 -29.59 10.57
CA LEU A 612 2.52 -29.82 10.98
C LEU A 612 3.43 -28.67 10.55
N ALA A 613 3.26 -28.16 9.32
CA ALA A 613 3.95 -26.98 8.85
C ALA A 613 3.64 -25.74 9.73
N GLY A 614 2.36 -25.51 10.04
CA GLY A 614 1.93 -24.42 10.93
C GLY A 614 2.57 -24.49 12.31
N VAL A 615 2.58 -25.68 12.93
CA VAL A 615 3.22 -25.94 14.24
C VAL A 615 4.72 -25.69 14.18
N ALA A 616 5.40 -26.25 13.18
CA ALA A 616 6.84 -26.16 13.05
C ALA A 616 7.31 -24.72 12.79
N TRP A 617 6.59 -23.96 11.96
CA TRP A 617 6.86 -22.53 11.75
C TRP A 617 6.64 -21.71 13.01
N GLU A 618 5.57 -22.00 13.75
CA GLU A 618 5.22 -21.29 14.97
C GLU A 618 6.28 -21.53 16.06
N LEU A 619 6.76 -22.77 16.22
CA LEU A 619 7.84 -23.10 17.14
C LEU A 619 9.15 -22.39 16.77
N TRP A 620 9.51 -22.34 15.49
CA TRP A 620 10.76 -21.72 15.03
C TRP A 620 10.74 -20.18 15.13
N LEU A 621 9.72 -19.52 14.56
CA LEU A 621 9.60 -18.06 14.62
C LEU A 621 9.32 -17.56 16.02
N ARG A 622 8.52 -18.29 16.81
CA ARG A 622 7.99 -17.80 18.08
C ARG A 622 8.70 -18.32 19.32
N GLY A 623 9.49 -19.39 19.21
CA GLY A 623 10.36 -19.87 20.28
C GLY A 623 11.61 -19.02 20.46
N ALA A 624 12.52 -19.01 19.47
CA ALA A 624 13.81 -18.32 19.60
C ALA A 624 13.78 -16.86 19.11
N VAL A 625 13.12 -16.60 17.98
CA VAL A 625 13.15 -15.27 17.33
C VAL A 625 12.23 -14.26 18.03
N PHE A 626 11.06 -14.70 18.50
CA PHE A 626 10.06 -13.82 19.12
C PHE A 626 10.34 -13.49 20.59
N GLU A 627 10.88 -14.40 21.40
CA GLU A 627 11.31 -14.07 22.77
C GLU A 627 12.44 -13.03 22.75
N ALA A 628 13.43 -13.21 21.87
CA ALA A 628 14.49 -12.23 21.63
C ALA A 628 13.93 -10.88 21.16
N ALA A 629 12.97 -10.89 20.22
CA ALA A 629 12.35 -9.67 19.70
C ALA A 629 11.46 -8.94 20.72
N ARG A 630 10.72 -9.69 21.54
CA ARG A 630 9.83 -9.16 22.59
C ARG A 630 10.64 -8.50 23.70
N ALA A 631 11.72 -9.14 24.14
CA ALA A 631 12.65 -8.60 25.12
C ALA A 631 13.32 -7.31 24.63
N TRP A 632 13.65 -7.24 23.34
CA TRP A 632 14.44 -6.13 22.78
C TRP A 632 13.62 -4.94 22.25
N ARG A 633 12.46 -5.16 21.62
CA ARG A 633 11.68 -4.10 20.94
C ARG A 633 10.17 -4.14 21.20
N GLY A 634 9.75 -4.97 22.14
CA GLY A 634 8.36 -5.08 22.55
C GLY A 634 7.45 -5.78 21.53
N PRO A 635 6.14 -5.84 21.82
CA PRO A 635 5.20 -6.72 21.12
C PRO A 635 5.06 -6.44 19.61
N ALA A 636 5.19 -5.18 19.19
CA ALA A 636 5.02 -4.78 17.79
C ALA A 636 6.11 -5.34 16.87
N ALA A 637 7.37 -5.38 17.33
CA ALA A 637 8.47 -5.97 16.59
C ALA A 637 8.30 -7.48 16.45
N ALA A 638 7.77 -8.11 17.50
CA ALA A 638 7.47 -9.53 17.52
C ALA A 638 6.35 -9.88 16.51
N VAL A 639 5.30 -9.07 16.42
CA VAL A 639 4.25 -9.20 15.38
C VAL A 639 4.83 -9.02 13.97
N ALA A 640 5.68 -8.01 13.74
CA ALA A 640 6.29 -7.76 12.44
C ALA A 640 7.20 -8.92 11.96
N LEU A 641 8.00 -9.50 12.86
CA LEU A 641 8.85 -10.64 12.53
C LEU A 641 8.06 -11.93 12.26
N SER A 642 6.86 -12.08 12.85
CA SER A 642 5.99 -13.23 12.56
C SER A 642 5.39 -13.22 11.15
N ALA A 643 5.40 -12.05 10.49
CA ALA A 643 4.97 -11.87 9.11
C ALA A 643 6.12 -12.05 8.09
N LEU A 644 7.39 -12.10 8.54
CA LEU A 644 8.56 -12.08 7.65
C LEU A 644 8.71 -13.33 6.79
N PRO A 645 8.49 -14.57 7.29
CA PRO A 645 8.61 -15.75 6.45
C PRO A 645 7.54 -15.87 5.37
N ALA A 646 6.37 -15.27 5.58
CA ALA A 646 5.36 -15.14 4.53
C ALA A 646 5.87 -14.27 3.36
N LEU A 647 6.75 -13.29 3.63
CA LEU A 647 7.42 -12.48 2.61
C LEU A 647 8.55 -13.23 1.91
N LEU A 648 9.24 -14.15 2.59
CA LEU A 648 10.37 -14.92 2.03
C LEU A 648 9.93 -16.08 1.14
N LEU A 649 8.74 -16.63 1.36
CA LEU A 649 8.11 -17.67 0.53
C LEU A 649 7.39 -17.11 -0.72
N ALA A 650 7.46 -15.80 -0.94
CA ALA A 650 6.75 -15.09 -2.00
C ALA A 650 7.27 -15.38 -3.43
N GLY A 651 8.35 -16.14 -3.59
CA GLY A 651 8.96 -16.41 -4.89
C GLY A 651 8.11 -17.24 -5.86
N SER A 652 7.10 -17.97 -5.37
CA SER A 652 6.33 -18.95 -6.18
C SER A 652 4.81 -18.93 -5.98
N THR A 653 4.24 -18.02 -5.20
CA THR A 653 2.81 -18.04 -4.82
C THR A 653 2.02 -16.86 -5.40
N THR A 654 0.68 -16.99 -5.53
CA THR A 654 -0.19 -15.90 -6.02
C THR A 654 -0.21 -14.72 -5.05
N GLN A 655 -0.54 -13.52 -5.55
CA GLN A 655 -0.64 -12.32 -4.70
C GLN A 655 -1.65 -12.53 -3.56
N GLU A 656 -2.79 -13.18 -3.81
CA GLU A 656 -3.72 -13.53 -2.73
C GLU A 656 -3.12 -14.48 -1.70
N ALA A 657 -2.38 -15.51 -2.11
CA ALA A 657 -1.78 -16.45 -1.16
C ALA A 657 -0.83 -15.74 -0.18
N MET A 658 -0.04 -14.79 -0.68
CA MET A 658 0.84 -13.96 0.14
C MET A 658 0.04 -13.00 1.05
N LEU A 659 -1.01 -12.36 0.54
CA LEU A 659 -1.91 -11.49 1.30
C LEU A 659 -2.52 -12.21 2.50
N TRP A 660 -3.04 -13.41 2.23
CA TRP A 660 -3.65 -14.27 3.20
C TRP A 660 -2.66 -14.67 4.29
N ALA A 661 -1.47 -15.16 3.91
CA ALA A 661 -0.43 -15.52 4.86
C ALA A 661 0.02 -14.36 5.76
N LEU A 662 0.08 -13.13 5.23
CA LEU A 662 0.38 -11.93 6.02
C LEU A 662 -0.74 -11.63 7.03
N LEU A 663 -2.00 -11.65 6.60
CA LEU A 663 -3.15 -11.37 7.45
C LEU A 663 -3.29 -12.39 8.57
N THR A 664 -3.21 -13.69 8.27
CA THR A 664 -3.24 -14.73 9.31
C THR A 664 -2.03 -14.62 10.23
N GLY A 665 -0.83 -14.37 9.71
CA GLY A 665 0.37 -14.16 10.52
C GLY A 665 0.19 -13.05 11.57
N VAL A 666 -0.33 -11.89 11.14
CA VAL A 666 -0.58 -10.73 12.01
C VAL A 666 -1.70 -11.01 13.02
N LEU A 667 -2.85 -11.55 12.58
CA LEU A 667 -4.00 -11.83 13.45
C LEU A 667 -3.63 -12.83 14.55
N PHE A 668 -2.93 -13.91 14.21
CA PHE A 668 -2.46 -14.86 15.22
C PHE A 668 -1.34 -14.29 16.10
N GLY A 669 -0.54 -13.36 15.58
CA GLY A 669 0.41 -12.59 16.39
C GLY A 669 -0.29 -11.73 17.45
N LEU A 670 -1.41 -11.09 17.08
CA LEU A 670 -2.24 -10.30 17.99
C LEU A 670 -2.95 -11.16 19.04
N ILE A 671 -3.52 -12.31 18.64
CA ILE A 671 -4.14 -13.24 19.59
C ILE A 671 -3.10 -13.73 20.60
N ARG A 672 -1.90 -14.13 20.16
CA ARG A 672 -0.78 -14.49 21.07
C ARG A 672 -0.44 -13.40 22.06
N TRP A 673 -0.40 -12.15 21.58
CA TRP A 673 -0.08 -11.00 22.40
C TRP A 673 -1.09 -10.85 23.53
N LEU A 674 -2.37 -11.08 23.23
CA LEU A 674 -3.46 -11.02 24.19
C LEU A 674 -3.51 -12.25 25.12
N THR A 675 -3.27 -13.46 24.60
CA THR A 675 -3.59 -14.70 25.32
C THR A 675 -2.40 -15.39 25.99
N GLY A 676 -1.17 -15.21 25.49
CA GLY A 676 -0.01 -15.85 26.12
C GLY A 676 0.36 -17.25 25.62
N ASP A 677 -0.37 -17.85 24.66
CA ASP A 677 -0.23 -19.29 24.32
C ASP A 677 0.32 -19.58 22.92
N ALA A 678 1.33 -20.46 22.80
CA ALA A 678 1.94 -20.83 21.51
C ALA A 678 1.27 -22.02 20.80
N VAL A 679 0.70 -22.98 21.53
CA VAL A 679 0.16 -24.23 20.96
C VAL A 679 -1.26 -24.03 20.48
N GLY A 680 -2.05 -23.25 21.21
CA GLY A 680 -3.43 -22.89 20.84
C GLY A 680 -3.57 -22.12 19.53
N LEU A 681 -2.47 -21.58 18.98
CA LEU A 681 -2.48 -20.77 17.77
C LEU A 681 -2.11 -21.54 16.50
N ALA A 682 -1.43 -22.67 16.66
CA ALA A 682 -1.01 -23.48 15.52
C ALA A 682 -2.22 -24.09 14.79
N LEU A 683 -3.26 -24.47 15.52
CA LEU A 683 -4.52 -25.01 14.99
C LEU A 683 -5.28 -23.99 14.12
N PRO A 684 -5.60 -22.77 14.61
CA PRO A 684 -6.16 -21.72 13.76
C PRO A 684 -5.28 -21.36 12.57
N ARG A 685 -3.96 -21.35 12.74
CA ARG A 685 -3.01 -21.05 11.67
C ARG A 685 -3.03 -22.09 10.56
N ALA A 686 -3.03 -23.36 10.94
CA ALA A 686 -3.24 -24.46 10.03
C ALA A 686 -4.60 -24.39 9.34
N ALA A 687 -5.67 -24.10 10.08
CA ALA A 687 -7.01 -23.91 9.53
C ALA A 687 -7.05 -22.75 8.52
N GLY A 688 -6.33 -21.66 8.78
CA GLY A 688 -6.17 -20.54 7.85
C GLY A 688 -5.40 -20.92 6.59
N PHE A 689 -4.31 -21.67 6.72
CA PHE A 689 -3.60 -22.22 5.56
C PHE A 689 -4.43 -23.24 4.79
N LEU A 690 -5.24 -24.03 5.47
CA LEU A 690 -6.18 -24.97 4.88
C LEU A 690 -7.28 -24.24 4.12
N LEU A 691 -7.87 -23.19 4.70
CA LEU A 691 -8.80 -22.31 3.99
C LEU A 691 -8.17 -21.66 2.78
N LEU A 692 -6.89 -21.27 2.87
CA LEU A 692 -6.17 -20.71 1.74
C LEU A 692 -5.95 -21.74 0.63
N ALA A 693 -5.48 -22.93 0.98
CA ALA A 693 -5.28 -24.04 0.04
C ALA A 693 -6.62 -24.56 -0.52
N ALA A 694 -7.69 -24.41 0.26
CA ALA A 694 -9.02 -24.82 -0.11
C ALA A 694 -9.67 -23.90 -1.12
N LEU A 695 -9.19 -22.68 -1.35
CA LEU A 695 -9.74 -21.72 -2.32
C LEU A 695 -9.02 -21.88 -3.69
N PRO A 696 -9.49 -22.74 -4.62
CA PRO A 696 -9.12 -22.67 -6.03
C PRO A 696 -9.48 -21.31 -6.61
N GLY A 697 -8.70 -20.91 -7.62
CA GLY A 697 -9.02 -19.78 -8.47
C GLY A 697 -10.47 -19.83 -8.97
N VAL A 698 -11.08 -18.66 -9.09
CA VAL A 698 -12.45 -18.47 -9.57
C VAL A 698 -12.57 -19.06 -10.97
N ARG A 699 -13.55 -19.94 -11.20
CA ARG A 699 -14.06 -20.19 -12.56
C ARG A 699 -15.08 -19.10 -12.87
N LEU A 700 -14.71 -18.19 -13.76
CA LEU A 700 -15.65 -17.28 -14.41
C LEU A 700 -16.40 -18.00 -15.52
#